data_AF-A0A497S4H7-F1
#
_entry.id   AF-A0A497S4H7-F1
#
_cell.length_a   1.000
_cell.length_b   1.000
_cell.length_c   1.000
_cell.angle_alpha   90.00
_cell.angle_beta   90.00
_cell.angle_gamma   90.00
#
_symmetry.space_group_name_H-M   'P 1'
#
loop_
_entity.id
_entity.type
_entity.pdbx_description
1 polymer ?
#
loop_
_entity_poly.entity_id
_entity_poly.type
_entity_poly.pdbx_seq_one_letter_code
_entity_poly.pdbx_strand_id
1 'polypeptide(L)'
;MGFIFLSSISVAITDEERKQIAELEYEQADYLYSQGNCRDASKHAFAAHQNFLILNDENGITKTKALIEKINDCLRLEGDAFYVNASILYGRGVAYLNLKDYEAAEAKLQEALNLSLEANISYSLMIPIDEELISKINDLYFNITEKIRQIQIHYVDEIYEKCEKAYFSKPKKLIEARNYCREALTKYQLLKYSEGIVKARLLLDKITDEIIKKRTYAENQFSLGKETYEKAKTIMDYIDALSYIRKAKDAFQSIEETPKVVECEHYEQLIFGSLAQKEEKLIQEAERYWDSSREYFLMEDLNRSLEYANYTCNIYRELKNLAEYLHDKPKVSLYKEKVKKCEEWINTVRDELSVAQIKKQADTYYQQAVIAFKNGEYENASKLLSKAWELYKKVEDWVGIDNTERLNRSIQERFEMMDIAKRYYDEAFSKYEVAEFNEALALLNKSMDIYASISRNKELKVCEDLLKKINEGIKKNKTATEKFKLAEIYYKEKKYKLAVDNAIEAKNLWKEINYAAGIEKVDNLLNRIYAARGGWSVLQTFTMLVPIIVAVLSIVFSIDWYMEKERRREEQLRRIAEERKRREEEKKRREEEIKAMRLKLKEEVRKEREKLSLEEFAKRRAYSIEDLTEESENEE
;
A
#
# COMPACT_ATOMS: atom_id res chain seq x y z
N MET A 1 -38.93 -16.47 -71.03
CA MET A 1 -39.99 -16.93 -71.96
C MET A 1 -39.32 -17.32 -73.26
N GLY A 2 -39.59 -18.53 -73.74
CA GLY A 2 -39.10 -19.00 -75.03
C GLY A 2 -39.67 -18.12 -76.15
N PHE A 3 -38.77 -17.66 -77.02
CA PHE A 3 -39.10 -17.03 -78.29
C PHE A 3 -39.78 -18.06 -79.18
N ILE A 4 -41.08 -17.88 -79.44
CA ILE A 4 -41.72 -18.46 -80.61
C ILE A 4 -41.68 -17.39 -81.70
N PHE A 5 -40.76 -17.58 -82.64
CA PHE A 5 -40.82 -16.98 -83.97
C PHE A 5 -42.07 -17.52 -84.67
N LEU A 6 -43.05 -16.65 -84.95
CA LEU A 6 -44.05 -16.89 -85.98
C LEU A 6 -43.68 -16.03 -87.18
N SER A 7 -43.22 -16.72 -88.22
CA SER A 7 -43.01 -16.20 -89.56
C SER A 7 -44.31 -15.62 -90.11
N SER A 8 -44.34 -14.32 -90.40
CA SER A 8 -45.42 -13.68 -91.14
C SER A 8 -45.34 -14.07 -92.62
N ILE A 9 -46.19 -15.01 -93.04
CA ILE A 9 -46.56 -15.19 -94.44
C ILE A 9 -47.54 -14.05 -94.77
N SER A 10 -47.11 -13.05 -95.54
CA SER A 10 -47.99 -12.02 -96.08
C SER A 10 -48.82 -12.62 -97.22
N VAL A 11 -49.97 -13.21 -96.88
CA VAL A 11 -51.00 -13.49 -97.87
C VAL A 11 -51.54 -12.14 -98.33
N ALA A 12 -51.45 -11.85 -99.64
CA ALA A 12 -52.07 -10.66 -100.22
C ALA A 12 -53.59 -10.85 -100.15
N ILE A 13 -54.21 -10.34 -99.08
CA ILE A 13 -55.67 -10.28 -98.92
C ILE A 13 -56.21 -9.47 -100.09
N THR A 14 -57.17 -10.03 -100.84
CA THR A 14 -57.82 -9.29 -101.92
C THR A 14 -58.67 -8.14 -101.39
N ASP A 15 -58.91 -7.10 -102.20
CA ASP A 15 -59.71 -5.95 -101.77
C ASP A 15 -61.13 -6.37 -101.32
N GLU A 16 -61.69 -7.41 -101.95
CA GLU A 16 -63.00 -7.97 -101.59
C GLU A 16 -62.98 -8.72 -100.25
N GLU A 17 -61.97 -9.55 -100.00
CA GLU A 17 -61.80 -10.24 -98.71
C GLU A 17 -61.53 -9.23 -97.58
N ARG A 18 -60.74 -8.18 -97.85
CA ARG A 18 -60.50 -7.10 -96.90
C ARG A 18 -61.77 -6.32 -96.59
N LYS A 19 -62.64 -6.12 -97.60
CA LYS A 19 -63.94 -5.48 -97.41
C LYS A 19 -64.86 -6.31 -96.55
N GLN A 20 -64.91 -7.63 -96.76
CA GLN A 20 -65.69 -8.55 -95.92
C GLN A 20 -65.20 -8.58 -94.48
N ILE A 21 -63.87 -8.56 -94.27
CA ILE A 21 -63.30 -8.45 -92.92
C ILE A 21 -63.68 -7.10 -92.30
N ALA A 22 -63.58 -5.99 -93.04
CA ALA A 22 -63.93 -4.67 -92.53
C ALA A 22 -65.42 -4.55 -92.14
N GLU A 23 -66.32 -5.16 -92.92
CA GLU A 23 -67.75 -5.24 -92.61
C GLU A 23 -68.02 -6.10 -91.37
N LEU A 24 -67.38 -7.27 -91.25
CA LEU A 24 -67.51 -8.13 -90.07
C LEU A 24 -67.03 -7.41 -88.79
N GLU A 25 -65.89 -6.74 -88.86
CA GLU A 25 -65.35 -5.94 -87.76
C GLU A 25 -66.27 -4.77 -87.40
N TYR A 26 -66.92 -4.13 -88.39
CA TYR A 26 -67.91 -3.08 -88.15
C TYR A 26 -69.17 -3.63 -87.47
N GLU A 27 -69.73 -4.74 -87.96
CA GLU A 27 -70.90 -5.39 -87.37
C GLU A 27 -70.62 -5.85 -85.93
N GLN A 28 -69.43 -6.41 -85.69
CA GLN A 28 -69.01 -6.82 -84.36
C GLN A 28 -68.85 -5.62 -83.42
N ALA A 29 -68.29 -4.51 -83.91
CA ALA A 29 -68.17 -3.26 -83.15
C ALA A 29 -69.54 -2.67 -82.79
N ASP A 30 -70.47 -2.62 -83.74
CA ASP A 30 -71.82 -2.11 -83.53
C ASP A 30 -72.61 -2.99 -82.56
N TYR A 31 -72.48 -4.31 -82.68
CA TYR A 31 -73.04 -5.27 -81.73
C TYR A 31 -72.50 -5.05 -80.32
N LEU A 32 -71.18 -5.00 -80.14
CA LEU A 32 -70.56 -4.79 -78.82
C LEU A 32 -70.93 -3.43 -78.22
N TYR A 33 -71.00 -2.38 -79.04
CA TYR A 33 -71.48 -1.07 -78.61
C TYR A 33 -72.94 -1.12 -78.14
N SER A 34 -73.82 -1.84 -78.85
CA SER A 34 -75.23 -2.00 -78.45
C SER A 34 -75.40 -2.73 -77.11
N GLN A 35 -74.43 -3.56 -76.73
CA GLN A 35 -74.37 -4.24 -75.42
C GLN A 35 -73.72 -3.36 -74.33
N GLY A 36 -73.28 -2.15 -74.66
CA GLY A 36 -72.56 -1.25 -73.75
C GLY A 36 -71.09 -1.61 -73.54
N ASN A 37 -70.53 -2.59 -74.27
CA ASN A 37 -69.11 -2.93 -74.18
C ASN A 37 -68.27 -2.05 -75.12
N CYS A 38 -68.14 -0.78 -74.74
CA CYS A 38 -67.48 0.24 -75.57
C CYS A 38 -65.96 0.02 -75.70
N ARG A 39 -65.32 -0.63 -74.71
CA ARG A 39 -63.89 -0.94 -74.74
C ARG A 39 -63.50 -1.91 -75.84
N ASP A 40 -64.23 -3.03 -75.96
CA ASP A 40 -63.97 -3.99 -77.03
C ASP A 40 -64.53 -3.51 -78.38
N ALA A 41 -65.68 -2.81 -78.36
CA ALA A 41 -66.24 -2.18 -79.56
C ALA A 41 -65.23 -1.23 -80.23
N SER A 42 -64.48 -0.44 -79.46
CA SER A 42 -63.46 0.48 -80.00
C SER A 42 -62.38 -0.25 -80.81
N LYS A 43 -61.89 -1.40 -80.34
CA LYS A 43 -60.85 -2.18 -81.02
C LYS A 43 -61.34 -2.66 -82.39
N HIS A 44 -62.55 -3.21 -82.44
CA HIS A 44 -63.19 -3.68 -83.66
C HIS A 44 -63.53 -2.51 -84.61
N ALA A 45 -64.04 -1.39 -84.08
CA ALA A 45 -64.35 -0.20 -84.86
C ALA A 45 -63.09 0.41 -85.51
N PHE A 46 -61.97 0.42 -84.78
CA PHE A 46 -60.69 0.86 -85.33
C PHE A 46 -60.20 -0.05 -86.45
N ALA A 47 -60.23 -1.36 -86.22
CA ALA A 47 -59.81 -2.35 -87.21
C ALA A 47 -60.65 -2.24 -88.49
N ALA A 48 -61.97 -2.07 -88.36
CA ALA A 48 -62.88 -1.80 -89.46
C ALA A 48 -62.50 -0.50 -90.19
N HIS A 49 -62.32 0.60 -89.46
CA HIS A 49 -61.98 1.91 -90.03
C HIS A 49 -60.65 1.89 -90.80
N GLN A 50 -59.61 1.26 -90.24
CA GLN A 50 -58.31 1.12 -90.90
C GLN A 50 -58.41 0.31 -92.20
N ASN A 51 -59.19 -0.78 -92.20
CA ASN A 51 -59.39 -1.56 -93.41
C ASN A 51 -60.18 -0.79 -94.49
N PHE A 52 -61.22 -0.03 -94.12
CA PHE A 52 -61.94 0.81 -95.08
C PHE A 52 -61.10 1.99 -95.60
N LEU A 53 -60.21 2.56 -94.77
CA LEU A 53 -59.23 3.55 -95.21
C LEU A 53 -58.27 3.00 -96.28
N ILE A 54 -57.75 1.78 -96.08
CA ILE A 54 -56.87 1.10 -97.06
C ILE A 54 -57.61 0.88 -98.39
N LEU A 55 -58.90 0.55 -98.33
CA LEU A 55 -59.75 0.29 -99.49
C LEU A 55 -60.27 1.56 -100.19
N ASN A 56 -60.04 2.75 -99.63
CA ASN A 56 -60.66 4.02 -100.04
C ASN A 56 -62.21 3.94 -100.15
N ASP A 57 -62.86 3.16 -99.29
CA ASP A 57 -64.33 3.05 -99.26
C ASP A 57 -64.94 4.20 -98.45
N GLU A 58 -65.33 5.29 -99.13
CA GLU A 58 -65.86 6.50 -98.48
C GLU A 58 -67.10 6.23 -97.60
N ASN A 59 -67.95 5.27 -97.99
CA ASN A 59 -69.14 4.92 -97.22
C ASN A 59 -68.76 4.14 -95.96
N GLY A 60 -67.84 3.17 -96.10
CA GLY A 60 -67.26 2.40 -94.99
C GLY A 60 -66.51 3.28 -93.99
N ILE A 61 -65.74 4.26 -94.48
CA ILE A 61 -65.03 5.26 -93.67
C ILE A 61 -66.03 6.14 -92.91
N THR A 62 -67.07 6.63 -93.57
CA THR A 62 -68.07 7.53 -92.95
C THR A 62 -68.86 6.83 -91.85
N LYS A 63 -69.34 5.61 -92.10
CA LYS A 63 -70.11 4.86 -91.10
C LYS A 63 -69.25 4.42 -89.90
N THR A 64 -68.01 3.98 -90.14
CA THR A 64 -67.08 3.65 -89.05
C THR A 64 -66.69 4.88 -88.24
N LYS A 65 -66.49 6.03 -88.88
CA LYS A 65 -66.22 7.29 -88.17
C LYS A 65 -67.38 7.69 -87.26
N ALA A 66 -68.62 7.60 -87.75
CA ALA A 66 -69.81 7.89 -86.93
C ALA A 66 -69.97 6.90 -85.76
N LEU A 67 -69.62 5.62 -85.97
CA LEU A 67 -69.62 4.62 -84.89
C LEU A 67 -68.50 4.88 -83.87
N ILE A 68 -67.30 5.24 -84.33
CA ILE A 68 -66.16 5.64 -83.46
C ILE A 68 -66.54 6.86 -82.63
N GLU A 69 -67.20 7.88 -83.18
CA GLU A 69 -67.66 9.04 -82.41
C GLU A 69 -68.61 8.64 -81.27
N LYS A 70 -69.57 7.74 -81.54
CA LYS A 70 -70.47 7.21 -80.51
C LYS A 70 -69.77 6.35 -79.45
N ILE A 71 -68.78 5.55 -79.87
CA ILE A 71 -67.97 4.74 -78.96
C ILE A 71 -67.08 5.65 -78.10
N ASN A 72 -66.50 6.71 -78.68
CA ASN A 72 -65.72 7.71 -77.95
C ASN A 72 -66.56 8.43 -76.90
N ASP A 73 -67.80 8.80 -77.21
CA ASP A 73 -68.70 9.41 -76.22
C ASP A 73 -68.97 8.46 -75.05
N CYS A 74 -69.18 7.16 -75.33
CA CYS A 74 -69.36 6.14 -74.31
C CYS A 74 -68.10 5.96 -73.44
N LEU A 75 -66.93 5.80 -74.07
CA LEU A 75 -65.64 5.65 -73.38
C LEU A 75 -65.28 6.89 -72.58
N ARG A 76 -65.62 8.09 -73.08
CA ARG A 76 -65.43 9.35 -72.37
C ARG A 76 -66.30 9.42 -71.12
N LEU A 77 -67.59 9.07 -71.22
CA LEU A 77 -68.49 9.04 -70.06
C LEU A 77 -68.02 8.03 -69.00
N GLU A 78 -67.57 6.85 -69.43
CA GLU A 78 -66.99 5.83 -68.56
C GLU A 78 -65.71 6.34 -67.87
N GLY A 79 -64.78 6.90 -68.66
CA GLY A 79 -63.52 7.47 -68.16
C GLY A 79 -63.74 8.64 -67.21
N ASP A 80 -64.66 9.56 -67.52
CA ASP A 80 -65.02 10.71 -66.68
C ASP A 80 -65.62 10.26 -65.34
N ALA A 81 -66.48 9.22 -65.35
CA ALA A 81 -67.02 8.65 -64.13
C ALA A 81 -65.91 8.06 -63.23
N PHE A 82 -64.97 7.31 -63.80
CA PHE A 82 -63.82 6.80 -63.06
C PHE A 82 -62.90 7.92 -62.57
N TYR A 83 -62.61 8.92 -63.40
CA TYR A 83 -61.77 10.07 -63.05
C TYR A 83 -62.35 10.87 -61.88
N VAL A 84 -63.65 11.18 -61.91
CA VAL A 84 -64.33 11.91 -60.83
C VAL A 84 -64.29 11.12 -59.53
N ASN A 85 -64.58 9.82 -59.58
CA ASN A 85 -64.51 8.97 -58.40
C ASN A 85 -63.08 8.84 -57.85
N ALA A 86 -62.08 8.67 -58.72
CA ALA A 86 -60.67 8.67 -58.35
C ALA A 86 -60.27 10.00 -57.67
N SER A 87 -60.73 11.13 -58.21
CA SER A 87 -60.45 12.47 -57.67
C SER A 87 -61.07 12.68 -56.29
N ILE A 88 -62.31 12.23 -56.08
CA ILE A 88 -62.98 12.29 -54.76
C ILE A 88 -62.24 11.43 -53.73
N LEU A 89 -61.87 10.20 -54.11
CA LEU A 89 -61.13 9.29 -53.23
C LEU A 89 -59.73 9.81 -52.93
N TYR A 90 -59.04 10.39 -53.91
CA TYR A 90 -57.78 11.09 -53.71
C TYR A 90 -57.92 12.22 -52.68
N GLY A 91 -58.93 13.08 -52.83
CA GLY A 91 -59.21 14.15 -51.87
C GLY A 91 -59.48 13.63 -50.45
N ARG A 92 -60.23 12.54 -50.31
CA ARG A 92 -60.46 11.86 -49.01
C ARG A 92 -59.17 11.26 -48.44
N GLY A 93 -58.36 10.61 -49.27
CA GLY A 93 -57.08 10.04 -48.88
C GLY A 93 -56.11 11.11 -48.37
N VAL A 94 -56.02 12.25 -49.06
CA VAL A 94 -55.24 13.41 -48.62
C VAL A 94 -55.78 14.00 -47.31
N ALA A 95 -57.10 14.03 -47.11
CA ALA A 95 -57.69 14.48 -45.85
C ALA A 95 -57.29 13.56 -44.67
N TYR A 96 -57.39 12.24 -44.83
CA TYR A 96 -56.91 11.29 -43.82
C TYR A 96 -55.41 11.41 -43.56
N LEU A 97 -54.61 11.63 -44.61
CA LEU A 97 -53.18 11.86 -44.48
C LEU A 97 -52.87 13.09 -43.61
N ASN A 98 -53.60 14.19 -43.79
CA ASN A 98 -53.45 15.40 -42.97
C ASN A 98 -53.89 15.18 -41.51
N LEU A 99 -54.82 14.26 -41.27
CA LEU A 99 -55.23 13.82 -39.93
C LEU A 99 -54.26 12.80 -39.31
N LYS A 100 -53.21 12.39 -40.02
CA LYS A 100 -52.25 11.35 -39.62
C LYS A 100 -52.89 9.96 -39.44
N ASP A 101 -54.02 9.71 -40.11
CA ASP A 101 -54.61 8.38 -40.21
C ASP A 101 -54.07 7.70 -41.47
N TYR A 102 -52.85 7.15 -41.35
CA TYR A 102 -52.09 6.61 -42.49
C TYR A 102 -52.72 5.35 -43.08
N GLU A 103 -53.36 4.52 -42.25
CA GLU A 103 -54.04 3.30 -42.70
C GLU A 103 -55.27 3.63 -43.55
N ALA A 104 -56.14 4.53 -43.06
CA ALA A 104 -57.31 4.97 -43.82
C ALA A 104 -56.91 5.76 -45.09
N ALA A 105 -55.86 6.59 -45.00
CA ALA A 105 -55.33 7.32 -46.14
C ALA A 105 -54.82 6.38 -47.24
N GLU A 106 -54.01 5.38 -46.89
CA GLU A 106 -53.47 4.42 -47.84
C GLU A 106 -54.58 3.63 -48.54
N ALA A 107 -55.56 3.12 -47.77
CA ALA A 107 -56.69 2.38 -48.34
C ALA A 107 -57.45 3.21 -49.38
N LYS A 108 -57.72 4.49 -49.09
CA LYS A 108 -58.44 5.39 -50.01
C LYS A 108 -57.61 5.79 -51.24
N LEU A 109 -56.30 5.97 -51.07
CA LEU A 109 -55.41 6.30 -52.17
C LEU A 109 -55.17 5.11 -53.10
N GLN A 110 -55.09 3.87 -52.58
CA GLN A 110 -55.01 2.66 -53.40
C GLN A 110 -56.28 2.45 -54.23
N GLU A 111 -57.44 2.70 -53.62
CA GLU A 111 -58.73 2.69 -54.34
C GLU A 111 -58.76 3.75 -55.45
N ALA A 112 -58.30 4.98 -55.15
CA ALA A 112 -58.16 6.05 -56.14
C ALA A 112 -57.19 5.67 -57.27
N LEU A 113 -56.07 5.02 -56.95
CA LEU A 113 -55.07 4.58 -57.92
C LEU A 113 -55.68 3.59 -58.92
N ASN A 114 -56.42 2.59 -58.43
CA ASN A 114 -57.09 1.60 -59.27
C ASN A 114 -58.11 2.25 -60.20
N LEU A 115 -58.96 3.16 -59.70
CA LEU A 115 -59.91 3.88 -60.55
C LEU A 115 -59.21 4.81 -61.56
N SER A 116 -58.06 5.39 -61.19
CA SER A 116 -57.30 6.22 -62.11
C SER A 116 -56.73 5.41 -63.30
N LEU A 117 -56.36 4.14 -63.06
CA LEU A 117 -55.96 3.21 -64.11
C LEU A 117 -57.14 2.84 -65.02
N GLU A 118 -58.33 2.60 -64.47
CA GLU A 118 -59.54 2.33 -65.26
C GLU A 118 -59.96 3.51 -66.14
N ALA A 119 -59.84 4.73 -65.62
CA ALA A 119 -60.05 5.96 -66.40
C ALA A 119 -59.03 6.07 -67.55
N ASN A 120 -57.75 5.82 -67.26
CA ASN A 120 -56.68 5.86 -68.26
C ASN A 120 -56.90 4.83 -69.37
N ILE A 121 -57.32 3.61 -69.03
CA ILE A 121 -57.66 2.57 -70.02
C ILE A 121 -58.80 3.05 -70.92
N SER A 122 -59.86 3.63 -70.34
CA SER A 122 -61.02 4.11 -71.09
C SER A 122 -60.64 5.23 -72.08
N TYR A 123 -59.88 6.22 -71.63
CA TYR A 123 -59.41 7.31 -72.49
C TYR A 123 -58.41 6.85 -73.57
N SER A 124 -57.53 5.88 -73.26
CA SER A 124 -56.53 5.37 -74.20
C SER A 124 -57.14 4.55 -75.34
N LEU A 125 -58.39 4.11 -75.18
CA LEU A 125 -59.15 3.41 -76.22
C LEU A 125 -59.95 4.36 -77.12
N MET A 126 -59.94 5.68 -76.88
CA MET A 126 -60.60 6.66 -77.76
C MET A 126 -59.80 6.89 -79.04
N ILE A 127 -60.50 7.19 -80.14
CA ILE A 127 -59.90 7.28 -81.49
C ILE A 127 -60.37 8.54 -82.22
N PRO A 128 -59.47 9.50 -82.52
CA PRO A 128 -58.09 9.57 -82.02
C PRO A 128 -58.04 9.76 -80.50
N ILE A 129 -56.89 9.44 -79.89
CA ILE A 129 -56.67 9.63 -78.45
C ILE A 129 -56.78 11.12 -78.12
N ASP A 130 -57.48 11.42 -77.03
CA ASP A 130 -57.51 12.76 -76.45
C ASP A 130 -56.30 12.95 -75.52
N GLU A 131 -55.27 13.62 -76.02
CA GLU A 131 -54.03 13.87 -75.29
C GLU A 131 -54.25 14.69 -74.01
N GLU A 132 -55.26 15.57 -73.98
CA GLU A 132 -55.56 16.39 -72.80
C GLU A 132 -56.13 15.53 -71.66
N LEU A 133 -57.04 14.61 -71.98
CA LEU A 133 -57.60 13.67 -71.01
C LEU A 133 -56.53 12.71 -70.48
N ILE A 134 -55.65 12.20 -71.36
CA ILE A 134 -54.52 11.35 -70.96
C ILE A 134 -53.55 12.11 -70.05
N SER A 135 -53.22 13.36 -70.36
CA SER A 135 -52.36 14.18 -69.49
C SER A 135 -53.01 14.37 -68.12
N LYS A 136 -54.29 14.74 -68.06
CA LYS A 136 -55.01 14.97 -66.80
C LYS A 136 -55.05 13.73 -65.90
N ILE A 137 -55.29 12.54 -66.48
CA ILE A 137 -55.31 11.31 -65.68
C ILE A 137 -53.91 10.89 -65.25
N ASN A 138 -52.89 11.10 -66.08
CA ASN A 138 -51.50 10.82 -65.71
C ASN A 138 -51.04 11.72 -64.56
N ASP A 139 -51.43 13.00 -64.55
CA ASP A 139 -51.17 13.92 -63.45
C ASP A 139 -51.84 13.45 -62.16
N LEU A 140 -53.11 13.01 -62.22
CA LEU A 140 -53.81 12.45 -61.06
C LEU A 140 -53.13 11.16 -60.56
N TYR A 141 -52.79 10.24 -61.46
CA TYR A 141 -52.07 9.01 -61.15
C TYR A 141 -50.73 9.28 -60.45
N PHE A 142 -49.96 10.23 -60.98
CA PHE A 142 -48.69 10.65 -60.40
C PHE A 142 -48.89 11.22 -58.99
N ASN A 143 -49.87 12.12 -58.82
CA ASN A 143 -50.19 12.72 -57.53
C ASN A 143 -50.65 11.68 -56.48
N ILE A 144 -51.45 10.69 -56.87
CA ILE A 144 -51.86 9.58 -55.99
C ILE A 144 -50.63 8.76 -55.59
N THR A 145 -49.80 8.38 -56.56
CA THR A 145 -48.60 7.55 -56.34
C THR A 145 -47.61 8.23 -55.41
N GLU A 146 -47.38 9.53 -55.57
CA GLU A 146 -46.52 10.31 -54.67
C GLU A 146 -47.08 10.38 -53.24
N LYS A 147 -48.42 10.43 -53.07
CA LYS A 147 -49.04 10.38 -51.74
C LYS A 147 -48.94 9.01 -51.08
N ILE A 148 -49.12 7.94 -51.83
CA ILE A 148 -48.89 6.56 -51.34
C ILE A 148 -47.42 6.41 -50.92
N ARG A 149 -46.49 6.89 -51.74
CA ARG A 149 -45.05 6.89 -51.43
C ARG A 149 -44.74 7.66 -50.14
N GLN A 150 -45.37 8.81 -49.90
CA GLN A 150 -45.23 9.56 -48.64
C GLN A 150 -45.64 8.74 -47.41
N ILE A 151 -46.76 7.99 -47.51
CA ILE A 151 -47.21 7.08 -46.44
C ILE A 151 -46.21 5.94 -46.23
N GLN A 152 -45.72 5.34 -47.30
CA GLN A 152 -44.72 4.28 -47.20
C GLN A 152 -43.43 4.76 -46.55
N ILE A 153 -42.98 5.99 -46.85
CA ILE A 153 -41.83 6.60 -46.17
C ILE A 153 -42.11 6.72 -44.67
N HIS A 154 -43.31 7.17 -44.27
CA HIS A 154 -43.69 7.27 -42.85
C HIS A 154 -43.59 5.94 -42.11
N TYR A 155 -44.10 4.83 -42.68
CA TYR A 155 -43.95 3.52 -42.04
C TYR A 155 -42.49 3.06 -41.91
N VAL A 156 -41.61 3.48 -42.83
CA VAL A 156 -40.18 3.20 -42.71
C VAL A 156 -39.53 4.09 -41.64
N ASP A 157 -39.97 5.35 -41.52
CA ASP A 157 -39.54 6.25 -40.44
C ASP A 157 -39.87 5.67 -39.06
N GLU A 158 -41.03 5.03 -38.87
CA GLU A 158 -41.36 4.35 -37.61
C GLU A 158 -40.39 3.20 -37.28
N ILE A 159 -39.90 2.48 -38.29
CA ILE A 159 -38.88 1.43 -38.10
C ILE A 159 -37.53 2.07 -37.74
N TYR A 160 -37.18 3.18 -38.39
CA TYR A 160 -35.97 3.92 -38.08
C TYR A 160 -36.02 4.49 -36.65
N GLU A 161 -37.16 4.99 -36.18
CA GLU A 161 -37.35 5.42 -34.79
C GLU A 161 -37.11 4.28 -33.80
N LYS A 162 -37.52 3.04 -34.13
CA LYS A 162 -37.22 1.87 -33.30
C LYS A 162 -35.71 1.61 -33.24
N CYS A 163 -34.99 1.82 -34.35
CA CYS A 163 -33.52 1.78 -34.34
C CYS A 163 -32.93 2.83 -33.38
N GLU A 164 -33.36 4.09 -33.49
CA GLU A 164 -32.89 5.16 -32.62
C GLU A 164 -33.17 4.87 -31.15
N LYS A 165 -34.41 4.47 -30.82
CA LYS A 165 -34.81 4.11 -29.45
C LYS A 165 -33.95 2.99 -28.88
N ALA A 166 -33.64 1.95 -29.67
CA ALA A 166 -32.78 0.84 -29.25
C ALA A 166 -31.30 1.25 -29.10
N TYR A 167 -30.81 2.16 -29.95
CA TYR A 167 -29.42 2.62 -29.88
C TYR A 167 -29.17 3.63 -28.74
N PHE A 168 -30.14 4.49 -28.44
CA PHE A 168 -30.04 5.51 -27.38
C PHE A 168 -30.57 5.04 -26.01
N SER A 169 -31.01 3.78 -25.89
CA SER A 169 -31.41 3.21 -24.59
C SER A 169 -30.23 3.06 -23.63
N LYS A 170 -30.53 2.97 -22.32
CA LYS A 170 -29.53 2.66 -21.27
C LYS A 170 -29.97 1.39 -20.52
N PRO A 171 -29.28 0.24 -20.67
CA PRO A 171 -28.14 -0.01 -21.57
C PRO A 171 -28.55 0.01 -23.06
N LYS A 172 -27.58 0.30 -23.95
CA LYS A 172 -27.80 0.29 -25.40
C LYS A 172 -28.09 -1.14 -25.88
N LYS A 173 -29.04 -1.31 -26.80
CA LYS A 173 -29.35 -2.60 -27.43
C LYS A 173 -28.82 -2.66 -28.85
N LEU A 174 -27.51 -2.85 -28.98
CA LEU A 174 -26.79 -2.68 -30.26
C LEU A 174 -27.27 -3.63 -31.36
N ILE A 175 -27.60 -4.88 -31.04
CA ILE A 175 -28.04 -5.86 -32.03
C ILE A 175 -29.46 -5.58 -32.50
N GLU A 176 -30.38 -5.27 -31.58
CA GLU A 176 -31.74 -4.82 -31.89
C GLU A 176 -31.71 -3.56 -32.78
N ALA A 177 -30.91 -2.56 -32.41
CA ALA A 177 -30.73 -1.34 -33.20
C ALA A 177 -30.19 -1.63 -34.60
N ARG A 178 -29.14 -2.47 -34.72
CA ARG A 178 -28.56 -2.85 -36.01
C ARG A 178 -29.60 -3.47 -36.94
N ASN A 179 -30.45 -4.35 -36.41
CA ASN A 179 -31.46 -5.05 -37.19
C ASN A 179 -32.53 -4.08 -37.72
N TYR A 180 -33.09 -3.22 -36.87
CA TYR A 180 -34.06 -2.20 -37.30
C TYR A 180 -33.45 -1.20 -38.30
N CYS A 181 -32.23 -0.71 -38.06
CA CYS A 181 -31.58 0.23 -38.99
C CYS A 181 -31.29 -0.42 -40.35
N ARG A 182 -30.90 -1.70 -40.39
CA ARG A 182 -30.70 -2.44 -41.64
C ARG A 182 -32.01 -2.63 -42.38
N GLU A 183 -33.09 -2.98 -41.68
CA GLU A 183 -34.42 -3.09 -42.27
C GLU A 183 -34.90 -1.76 -42.87
N ALA A 184 -34.79 -0.66 -42.10
CA ALA A 184 -35.15 0.67 -42.56
C ALA A 184 -34.32 1.09 -43.79
N LEU A 185 -33.00 0.86 -43.78
CA LEU A 185 -32.13 1.15 -44.92
C LEU A 185 -32.58 0.43 -46.19
N THR A 186 -32.86 -0.88 -46.10
CA THR A 186 -33.34 -1.67 -47.25
C THR A 186 -34.66 -1.12 -47.79
N LYS A 187 -35.60 -0.75 -46.92
CA LYS A 187 -36.90 -0.19 -47.34
C LYS A 187 -36.76 1.21 -47.95
N TYR A 188 -35.93 2.10 -47.39
CA TYR A 188 -35.65 3.40 -48.00
C TYR A 188 -34.98 3.30 -49.38
N GLN A 189 -34.11 2.29 -49.59
CA GLN A 189 -33.50 2.01 -50.90
C GLN A 189 -34.55 1.62 -51.94
N LEU A 190 -35.54 0.79 -51.57
CA LEU A 190 -36.65 0.43 -52.46
C LEU A 190 -37.50 1.66 -52.85
N LEU A 191 -37.74 2.57 -51.90
CA LEU A 191 -38.51 3.80 -52.11
C LEU A 191 -37.71 4.94 -52.76
N LYS A 192 -36.42 4.73 -53.04
CA LYS A 192 -35.47 5.74 -53.55
C LYS A 192 -35.51 7.05 -52.73
N TYR A 193 -35.63 6.95 -51.41
CA TYR A 193 -35.68 8.09 -50.50
C TYR A 193 -34.29 8.45 -49.98
N SER A 194 -33.63 9.42 -50.62
CA SER A 194 -32.22 9.75 -50.38
C SER A 194 -31.90 10.13 -48.94
N GLU A 195 -32.75 10.95 -48.31
CA GLU A 195 -32.54 11.42 -46.94
C GLU A 195 -32.57 10.26 -45.93
N GLY A 196 -33.58 9.39 -46.01
CA GLY A 196 -33.69 8.20 -45.17
C GLY A 196 -32.54 7.22 -45.38
N ILE A 197 -32.10 7.01 -46.62
CA ILE A 197 -30.92 6.17 -46.94
C ILE A 197 -29.67 6.70 -46.22
N VAL A 198 -29.42 8.02 -46.29
CA VAL A 198 -28.24 8.63 -45.66
C VAL A 198 -28.31 8.50 -44.14
N LYS A 199 -29.44 8.85 -43.53
CA LYS A 199 -29.63 8.78 -42.07
C LYS A 199 -29.51 7.35 -41.53
N ALA A 200 -30.16 6.39 -42.19
CA ALA A 200 -30.11 4.97 -41.82
C ALA A 200 -28.70 4.40 -41.97
N ARG A 201 -27.99 4.73 -43.05
CA ARG A 201 -26.61 4.27 -43.28
C ARG A 201 -25.64 4.82 -42.23
N LEU A 202 -25.68 6.13 -41.96
CA LEU A 202 -24.80 6.75 -40.97
C LEU A 202 -24.97 6.14 -39.58
N LEU A 203 -26.22 5.90 -39.15
CA LEU A 203 -26.48 5.29 -37.85
C LEU A 203 -26.07 3.81 -37.84
N LEU A 204 -26.33 3.06 -38.92
CA LEU A 204 -25.91 1.67 -39.06
C LEU A 204 -24.38 1.51 -39.02
N ASP A 205 -23.65 2.42 -39.65
CA ASP A 205 -22.18 2.43 -39.64
C ASP A 205 -21.65 2.68 -38.22
N LYS A 206 -22.23 3.63 -37.48
CA LYS A 206 -21.89 3.89 -36.07
C LYS A 206 -22.18 2.68 -35.17
N ILE A 207 -23.35 2.05 -35.33
CA ILE A 207 -23.72 0.84 -34.57
C ILE A 207 -22.73 -0.29 -34.88
N THR A 208 -22.37 -0.47 -36.15
CA THR A 208 -21.45 -1.52 -36.60
C THR A 208 -20.04 -1.30 -36.03
N ASP A 209 -19.54 -0.07 -36.05
CA ASP A 209 -18.25 0.30 -35.44
C ASP A 209 -18.23 0.04 -33.93
N GLU A 210 -19.29 0.41 -33.20
CA GLU A 210 -19.41 0.12 -31.76
C GLU A 210 -19.42 -1.38 -31.46
N ILE A 211 -20.12 -2.19 -32.27
CA ILE A 211 -20.14 -3.65 -32.15
C ILE A 211 -18.73 -4.21 -32.38
N ILE A 212 -18.03 -3.75 -33.43
CA ILE A 212 -16.65 -4.19 -33.73
C ILE A 212 -15.72 -3.84 -32.57
N LYS A 213 -15.76 -2.61 -32.06
CA LYS A 213 -14.94 -2.18 -30.92
C LYS A 213 -15.20 -3.02 -29.67
N LYS A 214 -16.47 -3.32 -29.38
CA LYS A 214 -16.84 -4.20 -28.26
C LYS A 214 -16.35 -5.64 -28.46
N ARG A 215 -16.46 -6.18 -29.68
CA ARG A 215 -15.93 -7.51 -30.02
C ARG A 215 -14.42 -7.55 -29.83
N THR A 216 -13.67 -6.59 -30.39
CA THR A 216 -12.21 -6.53 -30.25
C THR A 216 -11.78 -6.42 -28.79
N TYR A 217 -12.49 -5.59 -28.00
CA TYR A 217 -12.26 -5.55 -26.55
C TYR A 217 -12.49 -6.92 -25.90
N ALA A 218 -13.61 -7.58 -26.19
CA ALA A 218 -13.96 -8.88 -25.62
C ALA A 218 -12.93 -9.97 -25.99
N GLU A 219 -12.49 -10.02 -27.25
CA GLU A 219 -11.47 -10.95 -27.74
C GLU A 219 -10.13 -10.73 -27.05
N ASN A 220 -9.71 -9.46 -26.87
CA ASN A 220 -8.49 -9.13 -26.14
C ASN A 220 -8.58 -9.56 -24.66
N GLN A 221 -9.69 -9.29 -23.98
CA GLN A 221 -9.90 -9.73 -22.60
C GLN A 221 -9.91 -11.26 -22.51
N PHE A 222 -10.54 -11.95 -23.46
CA PHE A 222 -10.58 -13.41 -23.49
C PHE A 222 -9.18 -14.01 -23.68
N SER A 223 -8.40 -13.46 -24.61
CA SER A 223 -7.00 -13.87 -24.85
C SER A 223 -6.14 -13.67 -23.61
N LEU A 224 -6.25 -12.51 -22.95
CA LEU A 224 -5.55 -12.23 -21.69
C LEU A 224 -5.96 -13.21 -20.59
N GLY A 225 -7.26 -13.49 -20.45
CA GLY A 225 -7.77 -14.44 -19.46
C GLY A 225 -7.24 -15.85 -19.67
N LYS A 226 -7.19 -16.31 -20.92
CA LYS A 226 -6.61 -17.61 -21.29
C LYS A 226 -5.11 -17.69 -20.99
N GLU A 227 -4.33 -16.70 -21.43
CA GLU A 227 -2.88 -16.66 -21.20
C GLU A 227 -2.56 -16.62 -19.69
N THR A 228 -3.30 -15.81 -18.93
CA THR A 228 -3.16 -15.71 -17.48
C THR A 228 -3.48 -17.05 -16.82
N TYR A 229 -4.56 -17.72 -17.23
CA TYR A 229 -4.92 -19.05 -16.75
C TYR A 229 -3.83 -20.10 -17.03
N GLU A 230 -3.30 -20.14 -18.25
CA GLU A 230 -2.25 -21.10 -18.64
C GLU A 230 -0.95 -20.94 -17.83
N LYS A 231 -0.67 -19.71 -17.37
CA LYS A 231 0.51 -19.39 -16.56
C LYS A 231 0.24 -19.37 -15.05
N ALA A 232 -1.00 -19.60 -14.63
CA ALA A 232 -1.42 -19.42 -13.24
C ALA A 232 -0.73 -20.38 -12.27
N LYS A 233 -0.20 -19.84 -11.16
CA LYS A 233 0.47 -20.61 -10.09
C LYS A 233 -0.14 -20.34 -8.72
N THR A 234 -0.63 -19.13 -8.51
CA THR A 234 -1.19 -18.62 -7.27
C THR A 234 -2.70 -18.48 -7.38
N ILE A 235 -3.42 -18.38 -6.25
CA ILE A 235 -4.85 -18.07 -6.27
C ILE A 235 -5.12 -16.75 -7.01
N MET A 236 -4.26 -15.75 -6.81
CA MET A 236 -4.43 -14.44 -7.42
C MET A 236 -4.40 -14.50 -8.95
N ASP A 237 -3.49 -15.31 -9.53
CA ASP A 237 -3.43 -15.48 -10.99
C ASP A 237 -4.74 -16.06 -11.55
N TYR A 238 -5.35 -17.02 -10.85
CA TYR A 238 -6.65 -17.59 -11.25
C TYR A 238 -7.79 -16.58 -11.09
N ILE A 239 -7.76 -15.75 -10.04
CA ILE A 239 -8.72 -14.66 -9.83
C ILE A 239 -8.64 -13.65 -10.98
N ASP A 240 -7.43 -13.25 -11.37
CA ASP A 240 -7.17 -12.34 -12.48
C ASP A 240 -7.65 -12.92 -13.81
N ALA A 241 -7.32 -14.19 -14.07
CA ALA A 241 -7.82 -14.90 -15.24
C ALA A 241 -9.36 -14.90 -15.29
N LEU A 242 -10.02 -15.22 -14.16
CA LEU A 242 -11.48 -15.20 -14.08
C LEU A 242 -12.07 -13.80 -14.33
N SER A 243 -11.42 -12.76 -13.82
CA SER A 243 -11.82 -11.36 -14.02
C SER A 243 -11.78 -10.98 -15.51
N TYR A 244 -10.72 -11.35 -16.22
CA TYR A 244 -10.60 -11.14 -17.67
C TYR A 244 -11.67 -11.90 -18.46
N ILE A 245 -11.88 -13.19 -18.14
CA ILE A 245 -12.91 -14.02 -18.80
C ILE A 245 -14.31 -13.45 -18.57
N ARG A 246 -14.63 -12.96 -17.36
CA ARG A 246 -15.94 -12.33 -17.07
C ARG A 246 -16.15 -11.04 -17.85
N LYS A 247 -15.14 -10.17 -17.93
CA LYS A 247 -15.22 -8.95 -18.75
C LYS A 247 -15.45 -9.27 -20.23
N ALA A 248 -14.79 -10.32 -20.74
CA ALA A 248 -15.01 -10.80 -22.09
C ALA A 248 -16.45 -11.32 -22.27
N LYS A 249 -16.93 -12.16 -21.34
CA LYS A 249 -18.28 -12.71 -21.32
C LYS A 249 -19.34 -11.63 -21.35
N ASP A 250 -19.26 -10.64 -20.46
CA ASP A 250 -20.20 -9.52 -20.38
C ASP A 250 -20.22 -8.71 -21.68
N ALA A 251 -19.04 -8.47 -22.27
CA ALA A 251 -18.91 -7.77 -23.53
C ALA A 251 -19.54 -8.56 -24.70
N PHE A 252 -19.24 -9.86 -24.83
CA PHE A 252 -19.84 -10.75 -25.83
C PHE A 252 -21.36 -10.90 -25.66
N GLN A 253 -21.84 -10.95 -24.42
CA GLN A 253 -23.27 -10.99 -24.11
C GLN A 253 -23.97 -9.70 -24.53
N SER A 254 -23.33 -8.54 -24.35
CA SER A 254 -23.89 -7.24 -24.77
C SER A 254 -24.04 -7.08 -26.30
N ILE A 255 -23.37 -7.92 -27.09
CA ILE A 255 -23.45 -7.99 -28.55
C ILE A 255 -24.05 -9.32 -29.05
N GLU A 256 -24.69 -10.08 -28.15
CA GLU A 256 -25.41 -11.33 -28.43
C GLU A 256 -24.56 -12.41 -29.16
N GLU A 257 -23.26 -12.50 -28.86
CA GLU A 257 -22.39 -13.52 -29.43
C GLU A 257 -22.42 -14.83 -28.62
N THR A 258 -23.54 -15.55 -28.72
CA THR A 258 -23.79 -16.77 -27.94
C THR A 258 -22.65 -17.80 -27.97
N PRO A 259 -22.04 -18.15 -29.13
CA PRO A 259 -20.94 -19.12 -29.15
C PRO A 259 -19.72 -18.67 -28.32
N LYS A 260 -19.41 -17.38 -28.33
CA LYS A 260 -18.29 -16.81 -27.55
C LYS A 260 -18.60 -16.70 -26.06
N VAL A 261 -19.85 -16.44 -25.70
CA VAL A 261 -20.31 -16.52 -24.30
C VAL A 261 -20.13 -17.93 -23.75
N VAL A 262 -20.53 -18.96 -24.50
CA VAL A 262 -20.34 -20.37 -24.12
C VAL A 262 -18.86 -20.72 -23.99
N GLU A 263 -18.02 -20.20 -24.88
CA GLU A 263 -16.56 -20.37 -24.78
C GLU A 263 -15.99 -19.76 -23.48
N CYS A 264 -16.45 -18.57 -23.10
CA CYS A 264 -16.09 -17.95 -21.82
C CYS A 264 -16.55 -18.79 -20.63
N GLU A 265 -17.78 -19.30 -20.65
CA GLU A 265 -18.33 -20.15 -19.59
C GLU A 265 -17.55 -21.45 -19.40
N HIS A 266 -17.11 -22.05 -20.50
CA HIS A 266 -16.23 -23.21 -20.45
C HIS A 266 -14.92 -22.89 -19.73
N TYR A 267 -14.28 -21.75 -20.04
CA TYR A 267 -13.07 -21.32 -19.35
C TYR A 267 -13.32 -20.95 -17.89
N GLU A 268 -14.45 -20.32 -17.54
CA GLU A 268 -14.83 -20.09 -16.14
C GLU A 268 -14.88 -21.42 -15.36
N GLN A 269 -15.48 -22.47 -15.93
CA GLN A 269 -15.53 -23.80 -15.31
C GLN A 269 -14.15 -24.43 -15.12
N LEU A 270 -13.26 -24.32 -16.12
CA LEU A 270 -11.88 -24.81 -16.02
C LEU A 270 -11.10 -24.08 -14.91
N ILE A 271 -11.25 -22.76 -14.83
CA ILE A 271 -10.62 -21.94 -13.79
C ILE A 271 -11.17 -22.33 -12.41
N PHE A 272 -12.48 -22.53 -12.26
CA PHE A 272 -13.07 -22.99 -11.01
C PHE A 272 -12.57 -24.37 -10.58
N GLY A 273 -12.45 -25.31 -11.51
CA GLY A 273 -11.89 -26.64 -11.22
C GLY A 273 -10.44 -26.55 -10.71
N SER A 274 -9.62 -25.72 -11.35
CA SER A 274 -8.22 -25.51 -10.93
C SER A 274 -8.10 -24.78 -9.60
N LEU A 275 -8.97 -23.77 -9.36
CA LEU A 275 -9.08 -23.06 -8.08
C LEU A 275 -9.45 -24.01 -6.94
N ALA A 276 -10.43 -24.90 -7.14
CA ALA A 276 -10.85 -25.85 -6.12
C ALA A 276 -9.70 -26.80 -5.72
N GLN A 277 -8.95 -27.33 -6.70
CA GLN A 277 -7.78 -28.16 -6.43
C GLN A 277 -6.66 -27.39 -5.69
N LYS A 278 -6.47 -26.12 -6.03
CA LYS A 278 -5.47 -25.27 -5.37
C LYS A 278 -5.88 -24.93 -3.94
N GLU A 279 -7.15 -24.60 -3.73
CA GLU A 279 -7.74 -24.36 -2.42
C GLU A 279 -7.55 -25.57 -1.51
N GLU A 280 -7.87 -26.78 -1.99
CA GLU A 280 -7.69 -28.01 -1.20
C GLU A 280 -6.23 -28.23 -0.78
N LYS A 281 -5.28 -28.07 -1.71
CA LYS A 281 -3.84 -28.18 -1.40
C LYS A 281 -3.40 -27.17 -0.34
N LEU A 282 -3.87 -25.92 -0.43
CA LEU A 282 -3.56 -24.89 0.54
C LEU A 282 -4.17 -25.17 1.91
N ILE A 283 -5.38 -25.72 1.98
CA ILE A 283 -5.98 -26.16 3.25
C ILE A 283 -5.10 -27.22 3.90
N GLN A 284 -4.71 -28.26 3.15
CA GLN A 284 -3.84 -29.33 3.65
C GLN A 284 -2.47 -28.78 4.12
N GLU A 285 -1.90 -27.84 3.38
CA GLU A 285 -0.63 -27.20 3.72
C GLU A 285 -0.76 -26.33 4.99
N ALA A 286 -1.84 -25.58 5.14
CA ALA A 286 -2.13 -24.80 6.34
C ALA A 286 -2.30 -25.68 7.57
N GLU A 287 -3.02 -26.80 7.45
CA GLU A 287 -3.19 -27.75 8.55
C GLU A 287 -1.86 -28.40 8.95
N ARG A 288 -1.02 -28.78 7.98
CA ARG A 288 0.32 -29.30 8.26
C ARG A 288 1.19 -28.27 8.98
N TYR A 289 1.21 -27.01 8.52
CA TYR A 289 1.97 -25.95 9.18
C TYR A 289 1.43 -25.61 10.57
N TRP A 290 0.12 -25.71 10.76
CA TRP A 290 -0.51 -25.55 12.07
C TRP A 290 -0.03 -26.62 13.05
N ASP A 291 0.06 -27.87 12.60
CA ASP A 291 0.59 -28.98 13.40
C ASP A 291 2.08 -28.80 13.70
N SER A 292 2.90 -28.49 12.68
CA SER A 292 4.33 -28.22 12.86
C SER A 292 4.59 -27.06 13.83
N SER A 293 3.81 -25.98 13.77
CA SER A 293 3.93 -24.86 14.71
C SER A 293 3.75 -25.31 16.17
N ARG A 294 2.75 -26.16 16.43
CA ARG A 294 2.47 -26.70 17.77
C ARG A 294 3.52 -27.69 18.22
N GLU A 295 4.04 -28.52 17.32
CA GLU A 295 5.12 -29.44 17.63
C GLU A 295 6.40 -28.69 18.02
N TYR A 296 6.81 -27.69 17.24
CA TYR A 296 7.98 -26.86 17.57
C TYR A 296 7.79 -26.06 18.86
N PHE A 297 6.56 -25.66 19.19
CA PHE A 297 6.25 -25.04 20.48
C PHE A 297 6.55 -25.98 21.64
N LEU A 298 6.13 -27.25 21.55
CA LEU A 298 6.40 -28.27 22.56
C LEU A 298 7.89 -28.63 22.67
N MET A 299 8.64 -28.50 21.57
CA MET A 299 10.09 -28.68 21.55
C MET A 299 10.87 -27.44 22.03
N GLU A 300 10.19 -26.39 22.49
CA GLU A 300 10.77 -25.10 22.89
C GLU A 300 11.54 -24.35 21.77
N ASP A 301 11.40 -24.76 20.50
CA ASP A 301 11.90 -24.04 19.33
C ASP A 301 10.88 -22.96 18.90
N LEU A 302 10.71 -21.97 19.76
CA LEU A 302 9.69 -20.93 19.64
C LEU A 302 9.84 -20.08 18.37
N ASN A 303 11.05 -19.95 17.82
CA ASN A 303 11.26 -19.24 16.55
C ASN A 303 10.65 -20.01 15.38
N ARG A 304 10.92 -21.32 15.26
CA ARG A 304 10.29 -22.15 14.22
C ARG A 304 8.79 -22.26 14.44
N SER A 305 8.34 -22.40 15.69
CA SER A 305 6.92 -22.40 16.02
C SER A 305 6.22 -21.15 15.47
N LEU A 306 6.80 -19.97 15.69
CA LEU A 306 6.28 -18.69 15.19
C LEU A 306 6.31 -18.61 13.66
N GLU A 307 7.37 -19.10 13.03
CA GLU A 307 7.49 -19.14 11.56
C GLU A 307 6.33 -19.94 10.93
N TYR A 308 6.12 -21.17 11.38
CA TYR A 308 5.03 -22.03 10.88
C TYR A 308 3.63 -21.50 11.22
N ALA A 309 3.47 -20.83 12.37
CA ALA A 309 2.23 -20.14 12.71
C ALA A 309 1.93 -19.03 11.69
N ASN A 310 2.93 -18.23 11.32
CA ASN A 310 2.77 -17.19 10.31
C ASN A 310 2.44 -17.76 8.92
N TYR A 311 3.09 -18.85 8.50
CA TYR A 311 2.75 -19.52 7.24
C TYR A 311 1.28 -19.98 7.22
N THR A 312 0.82 -20.60 8.30
CA THR A 312 -0.58 -20.99 8.47
C THR A 312 -1.53 -19.79 8.34
N CYS A 313 -1.23 -18.71 9.05
CA CYS A 313 -2.07 -17.51 9.06
C CYS A 313 -2.17 -16.87 7.67
N ASN A 314 -1.05 -16.81 6.94
CA ASN A 314 -1.02 -16.25 5.61
C ASN A 314 -1.87 -17.06 4.62
N ILE A 315 -1.80 -18.40 4.69
CA ILE A 315 -2.64 -19.26 3.85
C ILE A 315 -4.13 -19.05 4.18
N TYR A 316 -4.52 -19.02 5.47
CA TYR A 316 -5.91 -18.77 5.82
C TYR A 316 -6.41 -17.38 5.40
N ARG A 317 -5.55 -16.36 5.38
CA ARG A 317 -5.88 -15.04 4.82
C ARG A 317 -6.09 -15.12 3.30
N GLU A 318 -5.25 -15.84 2.57
CA GLU A 318 -5.39 -16.06 1.13
C GLU A 318 -6.71 -16.78 0.80
N LEU A 319 -7.02 -17.85 1.54
CA LEU A 319 -8.26 -18.60 1.41
C LEU A 319 -9.51 -17.76 1.74
N LYS A 320 -9.42 -16.90 2.75
CA LYS A 320 -10.48 -15.95 3.09
C LYS A 320 -10.72 -14.96 1.95
N ASN A 321 -9.67 -14.38 1.37
CA ASN A 321 -9.78 -13.42 0.27
C ASN A 321 -10.37 -14.08 -0.99
N LEU A 322 -9.99 -15.34 -1.28
CA LEU A 322 -10.62 -16.13 -2.33
C LEU A 322 -12.13 -16.28 -2.09
N ALA A 323 -12.53 -16.67 -0.88
CA ALA A 323 -13.94 -16.81 -0.53
C ALA A 323 -14.72 -15.47 -0.65
N GLU A 324 -14.09 -14.35 -0.29
CA GLU A 324 -14.67 -13.00 -0.44
C GLU A 324 -14.89 -12.67 -1.92
N TYR A 325 -13.91 -12.96 -2.79
CA TYR A 325 -14.00 -12.76 -4.24
C TYR A 325 -15.06 -13.66 -4.90
N LEU A 326 -15.21 -14.90 -4.42
CA LEU A 326 -16.23 -15.83 -4.89
C LEU A 326 -17.60 -15.59 -4.26
N HIS A 327 -17.72 -14.63 -3.34
CA HIS A 327 -18.93 -14.34 -2.58
C HIS A 327 -19.48 -15.54 -1.78
N ASP A 328 -18.60 -16.46 -1.35
CA ASP A 328 -18.95 -17.63 -0.53
C ASP A 328 -18.97 -17.27 0.97
N LYS A 329 -20.11 -16.72 1.44
CA LYS A 329 -20.27 -16.24 2.82
C LYS A 329 -19.95 -17.27 3.91
N PRO A 330 -20.36 -18.56 3.80
CA PRO A 330 -19.96 -19.60 4.74
C PRO A 330 -18.43 -19.74 4.84
N LYS A 331 -17.71 -19.84 3.72
CA LYS A 331 -16.25 -19.95 3.72
C LYS A 331 -15.56 -18.71 4.26
N VAL A 332 -16.06 -17.51 3.94
CA VAL A 332 -15.53 -16.25 4.50
C VAL A 332 -15.58 -16.29 6.03
N SER A 333 -16.71 -16.72 6.59
CA SER A 333 -16.89 -16.81 8.05
C SER A 333 -15.95 -17.85 8.67
N LEU A 334 -15.83 -19.02 8.04
CA LEU A 334 -14.93 -20.10 8.46
C LEU A 334 -13.47 -19.64 8.50
N TYR A 335 -12.96 -19.07 7.40
CA TYR A 335 -11.56 -18.66 7.32
C TYR A 335 -11.27 -17.44 8.20
N LYS A 336 -12.24 -16.54 8.43
CA LYS A 336 -12.12 -15.46 9.40
C LYS A 336 -11.90 -16.00 10.82
N GLU A 337 -12.63 -17.04 11.22
CA GLU A 337 -12.43 -17.70 12.51
C GLU A 337 -11.05 -18.38 12.59
N LYS A 338 -10.62 -19.08 11.52
CA LYS A 338 -9.31 -19.71 11.44
C LYS A 338 -8.16 -18.71 11.54
N VAL A 339 -8.25 -17.57 10.85
CA VAL A 339 -7.27 -16.47 10.95
C VAL A 339 -7.22 -15.96 12.38
N LYS A 340 -8.36 -15.71 13.02
CA LYS A 340 -8.41 -15.24 14.41
C LYS A 340 -7.71 -16.23 15.36
N LYS A 341 -8.03 -17.52 15.28
CA LYS A 341 -7.37 -18.56 16.10
C LYS A 341 -5.86 -18.60 15.86
N CYS A 342 -5.43 -18.39 14.62
CA CYS A 342 -4.03 -18.35 14.28
C CYS A 342 -3.31 -17.11 14.83
N GLU A 343 -3.95 -15.94 14.79
CA GLU A 343 -3.43 -14.71 15.38
C GLU A 343 -3.34 -14.80 16.91
N GLU A 344 -4.35 -15.39 17.56
CA GLU A 344 -4.32 -15.71 18.99
C GLU A 344 -3.12 -16.63 19.31
N TRP A 345 -2.91 -17.69 18.54
CA TRP A 345 -1.77 -18.60 18.70
C TRP A 345 -0.42 -17.89 18.48
N ILE A 346 -0.28 -17.07 17.45
CA ILE A 346 0.93 -16.26 17.19
C ILE A 346 1.28 -15.39 18.40
N ASN A 347 0.28 -14.79 19.05
CA ASN A 347 0.50 -13.98 20.25
C ASN A 347 0.97 -14.85 21.42
N THR A 348 0.36 -16.02 21.64
CA THR A 348 0.83 -16.98 22.65
C THR A 348 2.30 -17.35 22.44
N VAL A 349 2.70 -17.70 21.21
CA VAL A 349 4.10 -18.05 20.92
C VAL A 349 5.04 -16.87 21.14
N ARG A 350 4.61 -15.64 20.78
CA ARG A 350 5.41 -14.43 20.96
C ARG A 350 5.61 -14.07 22.43
N ASP A 351 4.57 -14.23 23.25
CA ASP A 351 4.64 -13.99 24.68
C ASP A 351 5.61 -14.98 25.34
N GLU A 352 5.52 -16.27 24.99
CA GLU A 352 6.44 -17.29 25.48
C GLU A 352 7.89 -17.04 25.04
N LEU A 353 8.09 -16.58 23.80
CA LEU A 353 9.40 -16.21 23.29
C LEU A 353 9.99 -15.02 24.07
N SER A 354 9.16 -14.04 24.43
CA SER A 354 9.58 -12.91 25.25
C SER A 354 10.00 -13.36 26.65
N VAL A 355 9.22 -14.25 27.27
CA VAL A 355 9.55 -14.86 28.56
C VAL A 355 10.89 -15.60 28.50
N ALA A 356 11.09 -16.45 27.49
CA ALA A 356 12.33 -17.21 27.31
C ALA A 356 13.55 -16.30 27.12
N GLN A 357 13.41 -15.20 26.38
CA GLN A 357 14.49 -14.22 26.18
C GLN A 357 14.86 -13.50 27.48
N ILE A 358 13.86 -13.06 28.25
CA ILE A 358 14.08 -12.42 29.55
C ILE A 358 14.78 -13.39 30.50
N LYS A 359 14.33 -14.65 30.56
CA LYS A 359 14.95 -15.70 31.36
C LYS A 359 16.42 -15.93 30.98
N LYS A 360 16.72 -16.07 29.68
CA LYS A 360 18.10 -16.23 29.18
C LYS A 360 19.00 -15.05 29.57
N GLN A 361 18.48 -13.83 29.53
CA GLN A 361 19.21 -12.65 29.97
C GLN A 361 19.45 -12.67 31.49
N ALA A 362 18.45 -13.11 32.27
CA ALA A 362 18.58 -13.28 33.72
C ALA A 362 19.64 -14.33 34.07
N ASP A 363 19.63 -15.48 33.40
CA ASP A 363 20.64 -16.55 33.54
C ASP A 363 22.05 -16.01 33.27
N THR A 364 22.20 -15.17 32.24
CA THR A 364 23.49 -14.54 31.90
C THR A 364 23.99 -13.66 33.04
N TYR A 365 23.13 -12.78 33.58
CA TYR A 365 23.50 -11.94 34.72
C TYR A 365 23.81 -12.76 35.97
N TYR A 366 23.04 -13.81 36.24
CA TYR A 366 23.28 -14.71 37.36
C TYR A 366 24.65 -15.40 37.24
N GLN A 367 24.98 -15.95 36.07
CA GLN A 367 26.29 -16.56 35.83
C GLN A 367 27.44 -15.55 36.01
N GLN A 368 27.29 -14.33 35.50
CA GLN A 368 28.27 -13.26 35.71
C GLN A 368 28.42 -12.90 37.20
N ALA A 369 27.32 -12.86 37.95
CA ALA A 369 27.34 -12.63 39.40
C ALA A 369 28.08 -13.75 40.15
N VAL A 370 27.85 -15.02 39.79
CA VAL A 370 28.58 -16.17 40.35
C VAL A 370 30.08 -16.07 40.07
N ILE A 371 30.48 -15.67 38.86
CA ILE A 371 31.89 -15.47 38.52
C ILE A 371 32.50 -14.33 39.35
N ALA A 372 31.84 -13.17 39.41
CA ALA A 372 32.30 -12.03 40.20
C ALA A 372 32.44 -12.38 41.70
N PHE A 373 31.48 -13.15 42.24
CA PHE A 373 31.54 -13.65 43.61
C PHE A 373 32.77 -14.53 43.86
N LYS A 374 33.06 -15.47 42.96
CA LYS A 374 34.24 -16.34 43.06
C LYS A 374 35.56 -15.56 42.98
N ASN A 375 35.57 -14.43 42.27
CA ASN A 375 36.73 -13.56 42.14
C ASN A 375 36.92 -12.57 43.30
N GLY A 376 36.04 -12.58 44.32
CA GLY A 376 36.09 -11.65 45.45
C GLY A 376 35.54 -10.25 45.14
N GLU A 377 34.89 -10.06 43.98
CA GLU A 377 34.27 -8.80 43.55
C GLU A 377 32.82 -8.68 44.04
N TYR A 378 32.62 -8.74 45.35
CA TYR A 378 31.29 -8.87 45.98
C TYR A 378 30.33 -7.72 45.66
N GLU A 379 30.83 -6.49 45.55
CA GLU A 379 30.05 -5.32 45.16
C GLU A 379 29.51 -5.42 43.73
N ASN A 380 30.32 -5.96 42.80
CA ASN A 380 29.92 -6.19 41.42
C ASN A 380 28.95 -7.36 41.32
N ALA A 381 29.24 -8.45 42.05
CA ALA A 381 28.36 -9.61 42.16
C ALA A 381 26.96 -9.21 42.64
N SER A 382 26.86 -8.39 43.69
CA SER A 382 25.58 -7.91 44.23
C SER A 382 24.77 -7.11 43.19
N LYS A 383 25.41 -6.22 42.43
CA LYS A 383 24.75 -5.43 41.36
C LYS A 383 24.23 -6.32 40.23
N LEU A 384 25.05 -7.26 39.76
CA LEU A 384 24.66 -8.20 38.70
C LEU A 384 23.52 -9.11 39.16
N LEU A 385 23.59 -9.58 40.40
CA LEU A 385 22.58 -10.44 41.00
C LEU A 385 21.23 -9.73 41.15
N SER A 386 21.23 -8.45 41.53
CA SER A 386 20.01 -7.65 41.61
C SER A 386 19.32 -7.54 40.24
N LYS A 387 20.09 -7.34 39.17
CA LYS A 387 19.56 -7.33 37.80
C LYS A 387 18.96 -8.69 37.40
N ALA A 388 19.63 -9.79 37.75
CA ALA A 388 19.12 -11.13 37.49
C ALA A 388 17.79 -11.37 38.24
N TRP A 389 17.72 -11.01 39.52
CA TRP A 389 16.52 -11.16 40.35
C TRP A 389 15.33 -10.37 39.78
N GLU A 390 15.53 -9.12 39.36
CA GLU A 390 14.47 -8.30 38.75
C GLU A 390 13.90 -8.95 37.49
N LEU A 391 14.76 -9.54 36.65
CA LEU A 391 14.33 -10.22 35.44
C LEU A 391 13.60 -11.53 35.73
N TYR A 392 14.11 -12.38 36.63
CA TYR A 392 13.41 -13.61 37.03
C TYR A 392 12.05 -13.31 37.66
N LYS A 393 11.96 -12.26 38.49
CA LYS A 393 10.68 -11.81 39.06
C LYS A 393 9.69 -11.36 37.99
N LYS A 394 10.17 -10.66 36.95
CA LYS A 394 9.32 -10.22 35.83
C LYS A 394 8.67 -11.39 35.09
N VAL A 395 9.33 -12.54 35.02
CA VAL A 395 8.82 -13.76 34.37
C VAL A 395 8.33 -14.81 35.36
N GLU A 396 8.20 -14.46 36.64
CA GLU A 396 7.77 -15.34 37.72
C GLU A 396 8.58 -16.66 37.80
N ASP A 397 9.87 -16.63 37.46
CA ASP A 397 10.76 -17.78 37.57
C ASP A 397 11.22 -17.95 39.03
N TRP A 398 10.40 -18.66 39.80
CA TRP A 398 10.65 -18.93 41.23
C TRP A 398 11.96 -19.67 41.50
N VAL A 399 12.42 -20.51 40.57
CA VAL A 399 13.70 -21.23 40.70
C VAL A 399 14.87 -20.26 40.53
N GLY A 400 14.79 -19.38 39.52
CA GLY A 400 15.76 -18.30 39.33
C GLY A 400 15.83 -17.37 40.55
N ILE A 401 14.68 -16.98 41.09
CA ILE A 401 14.57 -16.14 42.29
C ILE A 401 15.25 -16.81 43.50
N ASP A 402 14.93 -18.07 43.82
CA ASP A 402 15.55 -18.78 44.95
C ASP A 402 17.07 -18.86 44.81
N ASN A 403 17.56 -19.20 43.61
CA ASN A 403 19.00 -19.23 43.33
C ASN A 403 19.67 -17.87 43.59
N THR A 404 19.03 -16.78 43.17
CA THR A 404 19.56 -15.44 43.43
C THR A 404 19.54 -15.07 44.91
N GLU A 405 18.50 -15.45 45.67
CA GLU A 405 18.43 -15.19 47.11
C GLU A 405 19.51 -15.94 47.89
N ARG A 406 19.77 -17.20 47.52
CA ARG A 406 20.85 -18.01 48.11
C ARG A 406 22.22 -17.38 47.88
N LEU A 407 22.52 -16.95 46.66
CA LEU A 407 23.78 -16.28 46.37
C LEU A 407 23.88 -14.93 47.09
N ASN A 408 22.77 -14.19 47.22
CA ASN A 408 22.76 -12.92 47.93
C ASN A 408 23.12 -13.11 49.41
N ARG A 409 22.59 -14.14 50.08
CA ARG A 409 22.97 -14.47 51.46
C ARG A 409 24.48 -14.70 51.59
N SER A 410 25.06 -15.48 50.68
CA SER A 410 26.51 -15.68 50.66
C SER A 410 27.29 -14.39 50.41
N ILE A 411 26.79 -13.48 49.58
CA ILE A 411 27.40 -12.15 49.38
C ILE A 411 27.34 -11.31 50.66
N GLN A 412 26.20 -11.29 51.37
CA GLN A 412 26.06 -10.54 52.62
C GLN A 412 27.03 -11.04 53.70
N GLU A 413 27.17 -12.35 53.85
CA GLU A 413 28.18 -12.95 54.74
C GLU A 413 29.60 -12.46 54.41
N ARG A 414 29.92 -12.26 53.12
CA ARG A 414 31.23 -11.73 52.71
C ARG A 414 31.40 -10.26 53.04
N PHE A 415 30.35 -9.44 52.94
CA PHE A 415 30.41 -8.03 53.39
C PHE A 415 30.64 -7.94 54.90
N GLU A 416 29.97 -8.76 55.70
CA GLU A 416 30.20 -8.81 57.15
C GLU A 416 31.65 -9.17 57.48
N MET A 417 32.23 -10.16 56.78
CA MET A 417 33.64 -10.52 56.94
C MET A 417 34.58 -9.39 56.52
N MET A 418 34.28 -8.64 55.46
CA MET A 418 35.07 -7.47 55.05
C MET A 418 35.07 -6.38 56.13
N ASP A 419 33.91 -6.10 56.73
CA ASP A 419 33.79 -5.09 57.80
C ASP A 419 34.55 -5.52 59.07
N ILE A 420 34.58 -6.81 59.39
CA ILE A 420 35.40 -7.34 60.49
C ILE A 420 36.89 -7.20 60.16
N ALA A 421 37.32 -7.62 58.96
CA ALA A 421 38.73 -7.53 58.55
C ALA A 421 39.23 -6.09 58.56
N LYS A 422 38.43 -5.16 58.04
CA LYS A 422 38.75 -3.73 58.03
C LYS A 422 38.93 -3.18 59.45
N ARG A 423 38.06 -3.54 60.39
CA ARG A 423 38.23 -3.12 61.80
C ARG A 423 39.55 -3.58 62.39
N TYR A 424 39.92 -4.85 62.16
CA TYR A 424 41.22 -5.35 62.61
C TYR A 424 42.40 -4.64 61.94
N TYR A 425 42.29 -4.30 60.65
CA TYR A 425 43.30 -3.50 59.95
C TYR A 425 43.44 -2.11 60.56
N ASP A 426 42.32 -1.40 60.75
CA ASP A 426 42.31 -0.03 61.29
C ASP A 426 42.88 -0.01 62.72
N GLU A 427 42.53 -1.01 63.55
CA GLU A 427 43.08 -1.18 64.90
C GLU A 427 44.58 -1.51 64.88
N ALA A 428 45.01 -2.40 63.98
CA ALA A 428 46.42 -2.71 63.79
C ALA A 428 47.23 -1.49 63.36
N PHE A 429 46.68 -0.68 62.46
CA PHE A 429 47.28 0.58 62.02
C PHE A 429 47.43 1.56 63.19
N SER A 430 46.39 1.76 63.99
CA SER A 430 46.44 2.63 65.17
C SER A 430 47.50 2.16 66.18
N LYS A 431 47.60 0.86 66.43
CA LYS A 431 48.63 0.26 67.31
C LYS A 431 50.05 0.42 66.76
N TYR A 432 50.21 0.33 65.45
CA TYR A 432 51.47 0.61 64.78
C TYR A 432 51.92 2.07 64.97
N GLU A 433 51.00 3.05 64.89
CA GLU A 433 51.34 4.48 65.03
C GLU A 433 51.88 4.87 66.41
N VAL A 434 51.50 4.12 67.46
CA VAL A 434 51.98 4.30 68.85
C VAL A 434 53.11 3.34 69.23
N ALA A 435 53.72 2.67 68.25
CA ALA A 435 54.84 1.75 68.40
C ALA A 435 54.56 0.47 69.22
N GLU A 436 53.29 0.05 69.32
CA GLU A 436 52.88 -1.23 69.95
C GLU A 436 52.93 -2.38 68.93
N PHE A 437 54.12 -2.64 68.38
CA PHE A 437 54.28 -3.46 67.18
C PHE A 437 53.81 -4.92 67.31
N ASN A 438 53.92 -5.53 68.49
CA ASN A 438 53.49 -6.92 68.68
C ASN A 438 51.96 -7.06 68.65
N GLU A 439 51.25 -6.09 69.24
CA GLU A 439 49.78 -6.05 69.19
C GLU A 439 49.31 -5.72 67.77
N ALA A 440 49.96 -4.75 67.13
CA ALA A 440 49.69 -4.39 65.74
C ALA A 440 49.85 -5.61 64.81
N LEU A 441 50.92 -6.39 64.98
CA LEU A 441 51.17 -7.59 64.18
C LEU A 441 50.08 -8.66 64.38
N ALA A 442 49.67 -8.91 65.63
CA ALA A 442 48.64 -9.89 65.93
C ALA A 442 47.27 -9.51 65.32
N LEU A 443 46.89 -8.24 65.39
CA LEU A 443 45.65 -7.72 64.79
C LEU A 443 45.72 -7.73 63.26
N LEU A 444 46.86 -7.34 62.68
CA LEU A 444 47.04 -7.36 61.23
C LEU A 444 46.93 -8.77 60.66
N ASN A 445 47.51 -9.76 61.33
CA ASN A 445 47.40 -11.16 60.92
C ASN A 445 45.92 -11.62 60.90
N LYS A 446 45.11 -11.25 61.91
CA LYS A 446 43.66 -11.53 61.89
C LYS A 446 42.96 -10.90 60.69
N SER A 447 43.29 -9.65 60.35
CA SER A 447 42.78 -8.99 59.14
C SER A 447 43.18 -9.73 57.87
N MET A 448 44.46 -10.11 57.75
CA MET A 448 45.00 -10.84 56.60
C MET A 448 44.34 -12.20 56.43
N ASP A 449 44.18 -12.96 57.51
CA ASP A 449 43.54 -14.28 57.49
C ASP A 449 42.11 -14.19 56.96
N ILE A 450 41.35 -13.17 57.41
CA ILE A 450 39.99 -12.96 56.92
C ILE A 450 40.03 -12.56 55.45
N TYR A 451 40.77 -11.52 55.04
CA TYR A 451 40.81 -11.10 53.64
C TYR A 451 41.30 -12.20 52.69
N ALA A 452 42.21 -13.07 53.12
CA ALA A 452 42.62 -14.26 52.37
C ALA A 452 41.49 -15.28 52.23
N SER A 453 40.77 -15.58 53.33
CA SER A 453 39.64 -16.52 53.30
C SER A 453 38.50 -16.08 52.37
N ILE A 454 38.37 -14.76 52.14
CA ILE A 454 37.39 -14.17 51.23
C ILE A 454 38.00 -13.63 49.93
N SER A 455 39.20 -14.08 49.55
CA SER A 455 39.84 -13.76 48.26
C SER A 455 39.95 -12.25 47.94
N ARG A 456 40.07 -11.40 48.97
CA ARG A 456 40.23 -9.94 48.83
C ARG A 456 41.69 -9.56 48.62
N ASN A 457 42.19 -9.92 47.44
CA ASN A 457 43.60 -9.77 47.07
C ASN A 457 44.09 -8.31 47.04
N LYS A 458 43.20 -7.34 46.82
CA LYS A 458 43.57 -5.91 46.83
C LYS A 458 43.84 -5.43 48.25
N GLU A 459 42.94 -5.74 49.17
CA GLU A 459 43.06 -5.41 50.59
C GLU A 459 44.19 -6.18 51.26
N LEU A 460 44.43 -7.43 50.85
CA LEU A 460 45.60 -8.20 51.28
C LEU A 460 46.91 -7.47 50.98
N LYS A 461 47.08 -6.89 49.79
CA LYS A 461 48.28 -6.10 49.45
C LYS A 461 48.45 -4.89 50.38
N VAL A 462 47.35 -4.23 50.73
CA VAL A 462 47.38 -3.11 51.69
C VAL A 462 47.83 -3.59 53.07
N CYS A 463 47.39 -4.78 53.48
CA CYS A 463 47.86 -5.41 54.72
C CYS A 463 49.35 -5.79 54.65
N GLU A 464 49.82 -6.36 53.53
CA GLU A 464 51.22 -6.72 53.31
C GLU A 464 52.15 -5.50 53.40
N ASP A 465 51.72 -4.34 52.92
CA ASP A 465 52.50 -3.11 53.02
C ASP A 465 52.59 -2.59 54.46
N LEU A 466 51.51 -2.71 55.24
CA LEU A 466 51.56 -2.40 56.68
C LEU A 466 52.42 -3.41 57.43
N LEU A 467 52.39 -4.69 57.05
CA LEU A 467 53.20 -5.75 57.64
C LEU A 467 54.70 -5.47 57.49
N LYS A 468 55.14 -5.00 56.31
CA LYS A 468 56.53 -4.55 56.09
C LYS A 468 56.92 -3.44 57.07
N LYS A 469 56.08 -2.42 57.20
CA LYS A 469 56.31 -1.28 58.11
C LYS A 469 56.38 -1.71 59.58
N ILE A 470 55.48 -2.61 60.01
CA ILE A 470 55.49 -3.16 61.37
C ILE A 470 56.80 -3.93 61.60
N ASN A 471 57.22 -4.80 60.68
CA ASN A 471 58.47 -5.56 60.80
C ASN A 471 59.72 -4.67 60.85
N GLU A 472 59.75 -3.61 60.03
CA GLU A 472 60.79 -2.59 60.11
C GLU A 472 60.79 -1.87 61.48
N GLY A 473 59.61 -1.52 62.00
CA GLY A 473 59.42 -0.97 63.33
C GLY A 473 59.93 -1.89 64.44
N ILE A 474 59.60 -3.19 64.39
CA ILE A 474 60.09 -4.21 65.33
C ILE A 474 61.61 -4.28 65.30
N LYS A 475 62.21 -4.33 64.10
CA LYS A 475 63.67 -4.39 63.93
C LYS A 475 64.35 -3.16 64.52
N LYS A 476 63.87 -1.96 64.19
CA LYS A 476 64.38 -0.69 64.73
C LYS A 476 64.24 -0.63 66.26
N ASN A 477 63.08 -1.04 66.79
CA ASN A 477 62.84 -1.07 68.23
C ASN A 477 63.79 -2.03 68.95
N LYS A 478 64.04 -3.21 68.37
CA LYS A 478 65.02 -4.18 68.91
C LYS A 478 66.43 -3.59 68.93
N THR A 479 66.90 -3.01 67.82
CA THR A 479 68.23 -2.37 67.76
C THR A 479 68.34 -1.21 68.74
N ALA A 480 67.32 -0.35 68.84
CA ALA A 480 67.28 0.74 69.82
C ALA A 480 67.36 0.22 71.26
N THR A 481 66.64 -0.88 71.57
CA THR A 481 66.68 -1.52 72.88
C THR A 481 68.06 -2.10 73.21
N GLU A 482 68.73 -2.73 72.23
CA GLU A 482 70.10 -3.23 72.39
C GLU A 482 71.10 -2.09 72.65
N LYS A 483 70.98 -1.00 71.88
CA LYS A 483 71.78 0.21 72.07
C LYS A 483 71.55 0.86 73.43
N PHE A 484 70.30 0.94 73.87
CA PHE A 484 69.95 1.42 75.20
C PHE A 484 70.57 0.56 76.31
N LYS A 485 70.50 -0.78 76.20
CA LYS A 485 71.15 -1.70 77.15
C LYS A 485 72.67 -1.51 77.19
N LEU A 486 73.32 -1.35 76.03
CA LEU A 486 74.76 -1.04 75.97
C LEU A 486 75.07 0.29 76.65
N ALA A 487 74.23 1.31 76.44
CA ALA A 487 74.37 2.58 77.14
C ALA A 487 74.28 2.43 78.67
N GLU A 488 73.36 1.62 79.17
CA GLU A 488 73.25 1.29 80.60
C GLU A 488 74.49 0.54 81.13
N ILE A 489 75.02 -0.41 80.37
CA ILE A 489 76.24 -1.15 80.73
C ILE A 489 77.45 -0.21 80.78
N TYR A 490 77.70 0.58 79.74
CA TYR A 490 78.82 1.52 79.70
C TYR A 490 78.72 2.59 80.77
N TYR A 491 77.50 3.01 81.13
CA TYR A 491 77.27 3.89 82.27
C TYR A 491 77.74 3.25 83.59
N LYS A 492 77.39 1.98 83.84
CA LYS A 492 77.86 1.22 85.02
C LYS A 492 79.38 1.04 85.03
N GLU A 493 79.99 0.84 83.87
CA GLU A 493 81.45 0.75 83.70
C GLU A 493 82.18 2.11 83.75
N LYS A 494 81.45 3.22 83.99
CA LYS A 494 81.95 4.61 84.00
C LYS A 494 82.58 5.08 82.68
N LYS A 495 82.28 4.40 81.56
CA LYS A 495 82.70 4.79 80.20
C LYS A 495 81.69 5.78 79.60
N TYR A 496 81.60 6.97 80.19
CA TYR A 496 80.49 7.90 79.95
C TYR A 496 80.34 8.39 78.50
N LYS A 497 81.42 8.53 77.72
CA LYS A 497 81.32 8.94 76.31
C LYS A 497 80.57 7.89 75.48
N LEU A 498 80.98 6.62 75.58
CA LEU A 498 80.33 5.50 74.90
C LEU A 498 78.89 5.29 75.36
N ALA A 499 78.60 5.57 76.63
CA ALA A 499 77.24 5.53 77.16
C ALA A 499 76.33 6.59 76.51
N VAL A 500 76.81 7.82 76.35
CA VAL A 500 76.06 8.90 75.67
C VAL A 500 75.84 8.57 74.19
N ASP A 501 76.87 8.13 73.48
CA ASP A 501 76.77 7.84 72.04
C ASP A 501 75.72 6.74 71.77
N ASN A 502 75.75 5.63 72.52
CA ASN A 502 74.76 4.56 72.38
C ASN A 502 73.35 4.98 72.84
N ALA A 503 73.24 5.84 73.87
CA ALA A 503 71.95 6.37 74.31
C ALA A 503 71.33 7.28 73.22
N ILE A 504 72.09 8.20 72.64
CA ILE A 504 71.61 9.07 71.55
C ILE A 504 71.20 8.24 70.32
N GLU A 505 71.99 7.22 69.94
CA GLU A 505 71.60 6.31 68.87
C GLU A 505 70.28 5.59 69.16
N ALA A 506 70.09 5.08 70.39
CA ALA A 506 68.82 4.48 70.81
C ALA A 506 67.66 5.49 70.76
N LYS A 507 67.88 6.73 71.21
CA LYS A 507 66.87 7.81 71.16
C LYS A 507 66.46 8.13 69.74
N ASN A 508 67.42 8.26 68.82
CA ASN A 508 67.16 8.57 67.42
C ASN A 508 66.33 7.47 66.75
N LEU A 509 66.70 6.21 66.96
CA LEU A 509 65.94 5.06 66.45
C LEU A 509 64.53 4.99 67.05
N TRP A 510 64.36 5.26 68.35
CA TRP A 510 63.03 5.31 68.98
C TRP A 510 62.19 6.52 68.54
N LYS A 511 62.84 7.64 68.18
CA LYS A 511 62.17 8.80 67.59
C LYS A 511 61.67 8.53 66.17
N GLU A 512 62.45 7.80 65.35
CA GLU A 512 62.03 7.40 64.00
C GLU A 512 60.79 6.50 63.98
N ILE A 513 60.55 5.75 65.07
CA ILE A 513 59.41 4.84 65.19
C ILE A 513 58.35 5.33 66.19
N ASN A 514 58.45 6.59 66.63
CA ASN A 514 57.50 7.24 67.54
C ASN A 514 57.30 6.54 68.91
N TYR A 515 58.33 5.89 69.45
CA TYR A 515 58.23 5.19 70.74
C TYR A 515 58.52 6.11 71.94
N ALA A 516 57.51 6.89 72.35
CA ALA A 516 57.61 7.92 73.38
C ALA A 516 58.19 7.41 74.72
N ALA A 517 57.71 6.27 75.23
CA ALA A 517 58.18 5.70 76.49
C ALA A 517 59.66 5.29 76.45
N GLY A 518 60.16 4.84 75.29
CA GLY A 518 61.59 4.57 75.11
C GLY A 518 62.42 5.84 75.11
N ILE A 519 61.97 6.87 74.41
CA ILE A 519 62.63 8.19 74.37
C ILE A 519 62.78 8.75 75.79
N GLU A 520 61.72 8.67 76.60
CA GLU A 520 61.74 9.11 78.00
C GLU A 520 62.77 8.32 78.85
N LYS A 521 62.85 6.99 78.66
CA LYS A 521 63.87 6.16 79.34
C LYS A 521 65.29 6.59 78.96
N VAL A 522 65.52 6.92 77.68
CA VAL A 522 66.82 7.45 77.25
C VAL A 522 67.12 8.79 77.91
N ASP A 523 66.14 9.70 77.92
CA ASP A 523 66.33 11.03 78.51
C ASP A 523 66.69 10.96 80.00
N ASN A 524 66.04 10.06 80.74
CA ASN A 524 66.38 9.77 82.12
C ASN A 524 67.80 9.19 82.27
N LEU A 525 68.22 8.27 81.40
CA LEU A 525 69.58 7.71 81.43
C LEU A 525 70.64 8.77 81.09
N LEU A 526 70.41 9.59 80.06
CA LEU A 526 71.32 10.67 79.65
C LEU A 526 71.53 11.67 80.78
N ASN A 527 70.45 12.10 81.45
CA ASN A 527 70.53 12.99 82.61
C ASN A 527 71.41 12.40 83.73
N ARG A 528 71.28 11.09 84.00
CA ARG A 528 72.12 10.39 84.99
C ARG A 528 73.59 10.26 84.55
N ILE A 529 73.86 10.03 83.27
CA ILE A 529 75.22 9.97 82.73
C ILE A 529 75.91 11.34 82.86
N TYR A 530 75.20 12.43 82.50
CA TYR A 530 75.74 13.78 82.59
C TYR A 530 76.06 14.17 84.03
N ALA A 531 75.18 13.86 84.99
CA ALA A 531 75.43 14.09 86.41
C ALA A 531 76.66 13.34 86.96
N ALA A 532 76.92 12.11 86.50
CA ALA A 532 78.02 11.26 86.98
C ALA A 532 79.41 11.61 86.39
N ARG A 533 79.47 12.37 85.28
CA ARG A 533 80.72 12.77 84.60
C ARG A 533 81.41 14.00 85.23
N GLY A 534 80.83 14.59 86.28
CA GLY A 534 81.36 15.81 86.90
C GLY A 534 81.20 17.07 86.03
N GLY A 535 80.25 17.05 85.08
CA GLY A 535 79.86 18.19 84.26
C GLY A 535 78.44 18.64 84.61
N TRP A 536 78.19 19.95 84.48
CA TRP A 536 76.98 20.64 84.93
C TRP A 536 75.67 20.08 84.36
N SER A 537 74.58 20.21 85.13
CA SER A 537 73.23 19.81 84.68
C SER A 537 72.72 20.69 83.54
N VAL A 538 71.90 20.12 82.65
CA VAL A 538 71.22 20.84 81.56
C VAL A 538 70.39 22.02 82.09
N LEU A 539 69.90 21.96 83.33
CA LEU A 539 69.14 23.04 83.96
C LEU A 539 69.98 24.30 84.25
N GLN A 540 71.31 24.16 84.41
CA GLN A 540 72.23 25.28 84.70
C GLN A 540 72.81 25.93 83.43
N THR A 541 72.92 25.20 82.32
CA THR A 541 73.30 25.78 81.01
C THR A 541 72.18 26.62 80.42
N PHE A 542 70.90 26.30 80.70
CA PHE A 542 69.78 27.16 80.32
C PHE A 542 69.80 28.52 81.03
N THR A 543 70.18 28.60 82.31
CA THR A 543 70.18 29.89 83.05
C THR A 543 71.23 30.90 82.57
N MET A 544 72.32 30.46 81.92
CA MET A 544 73.34 31.37 81.37
C MET A 544 73.10 31.78 79.90
N LEU A 545 72.27 31.03 79.14
CA LEU A 545 72.00 31.30 77.72
C LEU A 545 70.67 32.03 77.47
N VAL A 546 69.82 32.19 78.49
CA VAL A 546 68.56 32.98 78.41
C VAL A 546 68.77 34.41 77.88
N PRO A 547 69.82 35.18 78.25
CA PRO A 547 70.01 36.53 77.69
C PRO A 547 70.33 36.53 76.19
N ILE A 548 71.05 35.52 75.71
CA ILE A 548 71.49 35.39 74.32
C ILE A 548 70.35 34.88 73.43
N ILE A 549 69.54 33.95 73.93
CA ILE A 549 68.39 33.40 73.21
C ILE A 549 67.28 34.46 73.07
N VAL A 550 67.05 35.32 74.07
CA VAL A 550 66.10 36.44 73.98
C VAL A 550 66.56 37.50 72.97
N ALA A 551 67.87 37.79 72.89
CA ALA A 551 68.43 38.70 71.89
C ALA A 551 68.30 38.15 70.45
N VAL A 552 68.60 36.86 70.23
CA VAL A 552 68.47 36.22 68.92
C VAL A 552 67.01 36.08 68.50
N LEU A 553 66.09 35.76 69.42
CA LEU A 553 64.66 35.71 69.13
C LEU A 553 64.09 37.09 68.77
N SER A 554 64.58 38.19 69.35
CA SER A 554 64.16 39.55 68.96
C SER A 554 64.59 39.93 67.52
N ILE A 555 65.74 39.42 67.06
CA ILE A 555 66.23 39.62 65.69
C ILE A 555 65.47 38.72 64.71
N VAL A 556 65.20 37.46 65.08
CA VAL A 556 64.42 36.52 64.25
C VAL A 556 62.97 36.97 64.15
N PHE A 557 62.35 37.51 65.20
CA PHE A 557 60.98 38.04 65.14
C PHE A 557 60.87 39.26 64.21
N SER A 558 61.95 40.06 64.11
CA SER A 558 62.04 41.20 63.19
C SER A 558 62.17 40.76 61.72
N ILE A 559 62.83 39.62 61.47
CA ILE A 559 63.00 39.01 60.14
C ILE A 559 61.73 38.21 59.74
N ASP A 560 61.10 37.50 60.67
CA ASP A 560 59.88 36.72 60.43
C ASP A 560 58.67 37.64 60.21
N TRP A 561 58.61 38.79 60.90
CA TRP A 561 57.64 39.86 60.60
C TRP A 561 57.82 40.47 59.20
N TYR A 562 59.05 40.49 58.69
CA TYR A 562 59.36 40.95 57.33
C TYR A 562 58.98 39.89 56.27
N MET A 563 59.23 38.61 56.54
CA MET A 563 58.93 37.49 55.61
C MET A 563 57.43 37.09 55.58
N GLU A 564 56.70 37.26 56.68
CA GLU A 564 55.25 36.98 56.78
C GLU A 564 54.42 37.96 55.92
N LYS A 565 54.94 39.16 55.67
CA LYS A 565 54.32 40.15 54.77
C LYS A 565 54.41 39.72 53.30
N GLU A 566 55.46 38.99 52.92
CA GLU A 566 55.66 38.44 51.57
C GLU A 566 54.78 37.19 51.34
N ARG A 567 54.68 36.28 52.33
CA ARG A 567 53.83 35.08 52.26
C ARG A 567 52.35 35.37 52.08
N ARG A 568 51.81 36.39 52.76
CA ARG A 568 50.40 36.78 52.60
C ARG A 568 50.08 37.32 51.21
N ARG A 569 51.06 37.90 50.49
CA ARG A 569 50.90 38.32 49.09
C ARG A 569 50.90 37.12 48.14
N GLU A 570 51.75 36.12 48.37
CA GLU A 570 51.80 34.89 47.58
C GLU A 570 50.57 33.98 47.78
N GLU A 571 50.06 33.86 49.01
CA GLU A 571 48.83 33.10 49.28
C GLU A 571 47.58 33.77 48.69
N GLN A 572 47.51 35.11 48.71
CA GLN A 572 46.42 35.83 48.03
C GLN A 572 46.51 35.66 46.51
N LEU A 573 47.71 35.68 45.92
CA LEU A 573 47.92 35.42 44.50
C LEU A 573 47.61 33.96 44.11
N ARG A 574 47.93 32.97 44.95
CA ARG A 574 47.57 31.56 44.73
C ARG A 574 46.06 31.33 44.83
N ARG A 575 45.37 31.95 45.78
CA ARG A 575 43.91 31.88 45.87
C ARG A 575 43.23 32.53 44.67
N ILE A 576 43.74 33.66 44.18
CA ILE A 576 43.28 34.31 42.94
C ILE A 576 43.61 33.45 41.71
N ALA A 577 44.76 32.78 41.66
CA ALA A 577 45.15 31.89 40.56
C ALA A 577 44.33 30.59 40.54
N GLU A 578 44.05 29.99 41.69
CA GLU A 578 43.17 28.82 41.82
C GLU A 578 41.72 29.17 41.51
N GLU A 579 41.21 30.32 41.96
CA GLU A 579 39.89 30.80 41.54
C GLU A 579 39.82 31.08 40.03
N ARG A 580 40.87 31.65 39.42
CA ARG A 580 40.95 31.82 37.96
C ARG A 580 40.96 30.48 37.24
N LYS A 581 41.71 29.49 37.73
CA LYS A 581 41.75 28.14 37.15
C LYS A 581 40.41 27.43 37.26
N ARG A 582 39.73 27.52 38.40
CA ARG A 582 38.37 26.97 38.57
C ARG A 582 37.37 27.68 37.65
N ARG A 583 37.42 29.00 37.55
CA ARG A 583 36.55 29.77 36.64
C ARG A 583 36.85 29.50 35.17
N GLU A 584 38.10 29.21 34.79
CA GLU A 584 38.47 28.80 33.42
C GLU A 584 38.07 27.36 33.11
N GLU A 585 38.22 26.43 34.04
CA GLU A 585 37.74 25.03 33.89
C GLU A 585 36.21 24.96 33.88
N GLU A 586 35.54 25.79 34.66
CA GLU A 586 34.08 25.91 34.66
C GLU A 586 33.59 26.61 33.38
N LYS A 587 34.30 27.63 32.88
CA LYS A 587 34.04 28.21 31.55
C LYS A 587 34.26 27.20 30.43
N LYS A 588 35.33 26.39 30.45
CA LYS A 588 35.57 25.34 29.46
C LYS A 588 34.47 24.28 29.49
N ARG A 589 34.07 23.81 30.67
CA ARG A 589 32.93 22.88 30.81
C ARG A 589 31.63 23.48 30.30
N ARG A 590 31.32 24.74 30.63
CA ARG A 590 30.14 25.43 30.12
C ARG A 590 30.22 25.67 28.61
N GLU A 591 31.39 25.95 28.04
CA GLU A 591 31.58 26.08 26.59
C GLU A 591 31.47 24.73 25.86
N GLU A 592 31.95 23.64 26.46
CA GLU A 592 31.77 22.28 25.95
C GLU A 592 30.30 21.85 26.02
N GLU A 593 29.60 22.13 27.13
CA GLU A 593 28.16 21.90 27.27
C GLU A 593 27.36 22.75 26.28
N ILE A 594 27.70 24.05 26.12
CA ILE A 594 27.06 24.92 25.12
C ILE A 594 27.38 24.47 23.70
N LYS A 595 28.59 23.98 23.40
CA LYS A 595 28.94 23.39 22.10
C LYS A 595 28.17 22.10 21.84
N ALA A 596 28.05 21.22 22.84
CA ALA A 596 27.26 20.00 22.75
C ALA A 596 25.76 20.30 22.58
N MET A 597 25.24 21.29 23.30
CA MET A 597 23.87 21.78 23.13
C MET A 597 23.65 22.39 21.74
N ARG A 598 24.58 23.20 21.24
CA ARG A 598 24.52 23.75 19.87
C ARG A 598 24.64 22.69 18.79
N LEU A 599 25.37 21.60 19.04
CA LEU A 599 25.46 20.46 18.12
C LEU A 599 24.12 19.70 18.08
N LYS A 600 23.53 19.42 19.24
CA LYS A 600 22.19 18.81 19.35
C LYS A 600 21.12 19.68 18.72
N LEU A 601 21.14 20.99 18.98
CA LEU A 601 20.23 21.96 18.38
C LEU A 601 20.44 22.07 16.86
N LYS A 602 21.68 21.97 16.36
CA LYS A 602 21.96 21.91 14.92
C LYS A 602 21.44 20.62 14.28
N GLU A 603 21.51 19.48 14.97
CA GLU A 603 20.91 18.23 14.49
C GLU A 603 19.38 18.27 14.52
N GLU A 604 18.78 18.87 15.54
CA GLU A 604 17.33 19.06 15.63
C GLU A 604 16.83 20.04 14.55
N VAL A 605 17.50 21.19 14.36
CA VAL A 605 17.20 22.14 13.28
C VAL A 605 17.45 21.54 11.90
N ARG A 606 18.43 20.63 11.73
CA ARG A 606 18.64 19.90 10.46
C ARG A 606 17.47 18.94 10.20
N LYS A 607 17.03 18.19 11.22
CA LYS A 607 15.86 17.30 11.11
C LYS A 607 14.57 18.09 10.85
N GLU A 608 14.40 19.27 11.44
CA GLU A 608 13.27 20.16 11.14
C GLU A 608 13.36 20.78 9.74
N ARG A 609 14.54 21.22 9.27
CA ARG A 609 14.73 21.68 7.87
C ARG A 609 14.52 20.57 6.85
N GLU A 610 14.93 19.34 7.14
CA GLU A 610 14.63 18.18 6.30
C GLU A 610 13.11 17.95 6.22
N LYS A 611 12.38 18.02 7.35
CA LYS A 611 10.91 17.97 7.37
C LYS A 611 10.24 19.12 6.61
N LEU A 612 10.70 20.36 6.80
CA LEU A 612 10.16 21.54 6.11
C LEU A 612 10.46 21.50 4.60
N SER A 613 11.63 20.99 4.19
CA SER A 613 11.98 20.79 2.79
C SER A 613 11.15 19.68 2.13
N LEU A 614 10.79 18.62 2.87
CA LEU A 614 9.86 17.58 2.44
C LEU A 614 8.42 18.09 2.34
N GLU A 615 7.99 18.95 3.27
CA GLU A 615 6.68 19.64 3.20
C GLU A 615 6.63 20.70 2.08
N GLU A 616 7.69 21.46 1.83
CA GLU A 616 7.79 22.39 0.68
C GLU A 616 7.87 21.63 -0.65
N PHE A 617 8.55 20.48 -0.72
CA PHE A 617 8.50 19.60 -1.89
C PHE A 617 7.10 19.02 -2.11
N ALA A 618 6.40 18.63 -1.04
CA ALA A 618 5.02 18.16 -1.12
C ALA A 618 4.05 19.28 -1.56
N LYS A 619 4.24 20.51 -1.06
CA LYS A 619 3.44 21.69 -1.49
C LYS A 619 3.74 22.12 -2.91
N ARG A 620 5.00 22.11 -3.38
CA ARG A 620 5.33 22.41 -4.79
C ARG A 620 4.79 21.35 -5.75
N ARG A 621 4.72 20.09 -5.32
CA ARG A 621 4.09 19.01 -6.08
C ARG A 621 2.56 19.10 -6.08
N ALA A 622 1.96 19.64 -5.02
CA ALA A 622 0.53 19.96 -5.00
C ALA A 622 0.20 21.17 -5.89
N TYR A 623 1.00 22.25 -5.84
CA TYR A 623 0.86 23.42 -6.72
C TYR A 623 1.09 23.08 -8.20
N SER A 624 2.04 22.19 -8.52
CA SER A 624 2.22 21.71 -9.91
C SER A 624 1.11 20.78 -10.38
N ILE A 625 0.31 20.21 -9.48
CA ILE A 625 -0.88 19.42 -9.81
C ILE A 625 -2.09 20.35 -9.94
N GLU A 626 -2.18 21.42 -9.15
CA GLU A 626 -3.20 22.47 -9.27
C GLU A 626 -3.03 23.32 -10.55
N ASP A 627 -1.80 23.70 -10.93
CA ASP A 627 -1.52 24.40 -12.21
C ASP A 627 -1.82 23.51 -13.43
N LEU A 628 -1.66 22.18 -13.33
CA LEU A 628 -2.06 21.22 -14.38
C LEU A 628 -3.59 21.00 -14.44
N THR A 629 -4.32 21.35 -13.38
CA THR A 629 -5.79 21.35 -13.39
C THR A 629 -6.38 22.70 -13.82
N GLU A 630 -5.69 23.83 -13.60
CA GLU A 630 -6.14 25.14 -14.14
C GLU A 630 -5.77 25.34 -15.63
N GLU A 631 -4.69 24.73 -16.14
CA GLU A 631 -4.39 24.73 -17.59
C GLU A 631 -5.30 23.77 -18.39
N SER A 632 -6.01 22.82 -17.76
CA SER A 632 -6.98 21.95 -18.45
C SER A 632 -8.44 22.40 -18.37
N GLU A 633 -8.72 23.53 -17.69
CA GLU A 633 -10.03 24.20 -17.72
C GLU A 633 -10.05 25.48 -18.59
N ASN A 634 -8.94 25.83 -19.26
CA ASN A 634 -8.85 26.98 -20.18
C ASN A 634 -8.48 26.62 -21.64
N GLU A 635 -8.50 25.35 -22.02
CA GLU A 635 -8.51 24.93 -23.43
C GLU A 635 -9.91 24.44 -23.83
N GLU A 636 -10.76 25.44 -24.14
CA GLU A 636 -11.75 25.35 -25.21
C GLU A 636 -11.05 25.35 -26.59
#